data_AF-A0A1F7FEC9-F1
#
_entry.id   AF-A0A1F7FEC9-F1
#
_cell.length_a   1.000
_cell.length_b   1.000
_cell.length_c   1.000
_cell.angle_alpha   90.00
_cell.angle_beta   90.00
_cell.angle_gamma   90.00
#
_symmetry.space_group_name_H-M   'P 1'
#
loop_
_entity.id
_entity.type
_entity.pdbx_description
1 polymer ?
#
loop_
_entity_poly.entity_id
_entity_poly.type
_entity_poly.pdbx_seq_one_letter_code
_entity_poly.pdbx_strand_id
1 'polypeptide(L)'
;MKSIPLSMGILLCGASLLWSTVTHIHWGSKNNPLNGLTVTWQSYGPADSIRWGYTDLYEQGTFAGTQRADYSGYLYDYAFPAVQPSATIHYSIYDGTWGVEKTFQTSCDTIADRLTFITGGDIHDYNLPGWRTMAETLAQQDADFFIHMGDKATDGNSATDWDEIYSYGASLFEKALIYYAVSNHDYNYSIYYNQFVLPGEEKWYSFEFGDALFISLNSERDFAAQYAWLVDQLRNTAKKWKIVYFHKPFFVTVVHQQDMDAYRETWWKAFDDYGVDLVLNGHIHYYMRSKPINLNVNAETPVEEYGSGPGQGRLEMVLGNWGSGGYDGTPSYFSNTDWFVEKGAWALNYGKCRIHGDTLHMDVLDPYGLLLDSLTIIKRPQGPDTTAPFFRESGPSGTVRTASVLVTLKTNEPAYVRWGLVDQPYETMTTQFPSGEGGFNHSMVVAGVHGQTYVFYVRAIDDSGNSMDTSAVISFTVDTTCTSMSWKDPGYDDSSWPLGLAEFGYGDGNEATTIARVYTAYFRKSMSVSNPAPLSSLALELNYDDGVIVYLNGAEVARLGMPASQVGYDTWASTAHEGGTYTTVDITAQGLPLLHDGQNSIAAQVHQEGSGSSDISFDLALVSGTDTLVARKGQWRYSDIGREPDSIESCTSGPYSIPAAQVPEKSLMVFPNPFNPAVTIQCGKIPGKDGLVTVEIFRVNGSSVATVETTVAKISRNGVVWKAVGVSSGLYLFRLRAGDAFYSAKALLLR
;
A
#
# COMPACT_ATOMS: atom_id res chain seq x y z
N MET A 1 2.16 94.62 13.63
CA MET A 1 3.55 94.14 13.43
C MET A 1 3.62 93.32 12.15
N LYS A 2 4.82 93.07 11.58
CA LYS A 2 5.00 92.30 10.33
C LYS A 2 5.57 90.90 10.60
N SER A 3 5.32 89.98 9.67
CA SER A 3 5.92 88.63 9.58
C SER A 3 7.37 88.66 9.09
N ILE A 4 8.13 87.61 9.42
CA ILE A 4 9.34 87.12 8.72
C ILE A 4 9.65 85.67 9.20
N PRO A 5 10.31 84.79 8.41
CA PRO A 5 9.96 83.36 8.39
C PRO A 5 11.08 82.36 8.79
N LEU A 6 10.78 81.07 8.63
CA LEU A 6 11.69 79.90 8.75
C LEU A 6 13.02 80.08 8.00
N SER A 7 14.11 79.56 8.58
CA SER A 7 15.12 78.72 7.90
C SER A 7 16.18 78.20 8.89
N MET A 8 16.88 77.11 8.51
CA MET A 8 18.01 76.48 9.21
C MET A 8 17.72 75.89 10.61
N GLY A 9 18.11 74.66 10.94
CA GLY A 9 18.70 73.60 10.13
C GLY A 9 19.09 72.42 11.02
N ILE A 10 18.43 71.26 10.89
CA ILE A 10 18.66 70.13 11.79
C ILE A 10 19.95 69.41 11.37
N LEU A 11 20.94 69.42 12.26
CA LEU A 11 22.13 68.60 12.13
C LEU A 11 21.80 67.16 12.56
N LEU A 12 21.31 66.35 11.61
CA LEU A 12 21.14 64.91 11.82
C LEU A 12 22.52 64.25 11.91
N CYS A 13 23.03 64.11 13.14
CA CYS A 13 24.17 63.24 13.41
C CYS A 13 23.69 61.79 13.26
N GLY A 14 23.98 61.19 12.11
CA GLY A 14 23.51 59.86 11.72
C GLY A 14 24.18 58.73 12.49
N ALA A 15 23.83 58.56 13.76
CA ALA A 15 24.06 57.31 14.47
C ALA A 15 22.97 56.31 14.05
N SER A 16 23.13 55.67 12.89
CA SER A 16 22.34 54.49 12.54
C SER A 16 22.67 53.37 13.53
N LEU A 17 21.75 53.12 14.46
CA LEU A 17 21.67 51.84 15.16
C LEU A 17 21.34 50.77 14.09
N LEU A 18 22.40 50.18 13.54
CA LEU A 18 22.31 49.01 12.68
C LEU A 18 21.91 47.83 13.55
N TRP A 19 20.62 47.51 13.52
CA TRP A 19 20.11 46.24 14.01
C TRP A 19 20.64 45.14 13.07
N SER A 20 21.10 44.03 13.64
CA SER A 20 21.45 42.82 12.88
C SER A 20 20.27 42.44 11.98
N THR A 21 20.51 42.33 10.68
CA THR A 21 19.49 41.99 9.68
C THR A 21 19.31 40.50 9.46
N VAL A 22 20.17 39.67 10.08
CA VAL A 22 20.11 38.21 10.03
C VAL A 22 18.80 37.68 10.62
N THR A 23 18.09 36.87 9.85
CA THR A 23 16.80 36.22 10.18
C THR A 23 16.86 34.71 9.91
N HIS A 24 15.81 33.99 10.31
CA HIS A 24 15.57 32.57 9.98
C HIS A 24 16.71 31.62 10.36
N ILE A 25 17.42 31.93 11.45
CA ILE A 25 18.51 31.10 11.97
C ILE A 25 17.92 29.78 12.46
N HIS A 26 18.31 28.67 11.83
CA HIS A 26 17.85 27.33 12.19
C HIS A 26 18.91 26.26 11.94
N TRP A 27 18.77 25.11 12.60
CA TRP A 27 19.75 24.01 12.54
C TRP A 27 19.21 22.78 11.80
N GLY A 28 20.10 22.16 11.02
CA GLY A 28 19.85 20.95 10.23
C GLY A 28 21.04 20.01 10.25
N SER A 29 20.98 18.90 9.50
CA SER A 29 22.14 18.02 9.31
C SER A 29 22.06 17.25 8.00
N LYS A 30 23.19 17.19 7.29
CA LYS A 30 23.37 16.40 6.05
C LYS A 30 23.57 14.90 6.33
N ASN A 31 23.62 14.49 7.60
CA ASN A 31 23.74 13.08 8.01
C ASN A 31 23.17 12.86 9.43
N ASN A 32 23.92 13.14 10.50
CA ASN A 32 23.46 12.90 11.89
C ASN A 32 23.85 14.07 12.83
N PRO A 33 23.39 14.07 14.10
CA PRO A 33 23.55 15.24 14.99
C PRO A 33 24.98 15.68 15.32
N LEU A 34 25.97 14.77 15.23
CA LEU A 34 27.38 15.08 15.54
C LEU A 34 28.28 15.13 14.30
N ASN A 35 27.84 14.55 13.19
CA ASN A 35 28.59 14.51 11.94
C ASN A 35 27.63 14.82 10.77
N GLY A 36 27.72 16.05 10.24
CA GLY A 36 26.83 16.59 9.21
C GLY A 36 26.04 17.83 9.65
N LEU A 37 26.11 18.23 10.92
CA LEU A 37 25.44 19.38 11.51
C LEU A 37 25.67 20.67 10.69
N THR A 38 24.60 21.44 10.48
CA THR A 38 24.62 22.72 9.77
C THR A 38 23.81 23.79 10.49
N VAL A 39 24.19 25.05 10.31
CA VAL A 39 23.33 26.20 10.61
C VAL A 39 22.99 26.94 9.32
N THR A 40 21.72 27.30 9.15
CA THR A 40 21.18 28.04 8.02
C THR A 40 20.68 29.40 8.52
N TRP A 41 20.87 30.47 7.73
CA TRP A 41 20.35 31.81 8.05
C TRP A 41 20.02 32.62 6.79
N GLN A 42 19.09 33.57 6.89
CA GLN A 42 18.78 34.55 5.86
C GLN A 42 19.49 35.88 6.18
N SER A 43 19.87 36.61 5.13
CA SER A 43 20.54 37.92 5.20
C SER A 43 20.11 38.84 4.06
N TYR A 44 20.54 40.11 4.14
CA TYR A 44 20.20 41.16 3.18
C TYR A 44 21.24 41.33 2.05
N GLY A 45 22.41 40.68 2.15
CA GLY A 45 23.53 40.86 1.21
C GLY A 45 23.99 39.58 0.49
N PRO A 46 24.68 39.71 -0.66
CA PRO A 46 25.22 38.58 -1.44
C PRO A 46 26.58 38.04 -0.93
N ALA A 47 26.97 38.35 0.32
CA ALA A 47 28.18 37.81 0.94
C ALA A 47 28.11 37.89 2.47
N ASP A 48 27.95 36.74 3.11
CA ASP A 48 27.87 36.58 4.56
C ASP A 48 28.96 35.65 5.10
N SER A 49 29.18 35.65 6.41
CA SER A 49 30.18 34.79 7.06
C SER A 49 29.78 34.40 8.49
N ILE A 50 30.33 33.29 8.97
CA ILE A 50 30.17 32.81 10.34
C ILE A 50 31.55 32.68 11.00
N ARG A 51 31.64 33.02 12.28
CA ARG A 51 32.75 32.64 13.16
C ARG A 51 32.20 31.79 14.30
N TRP A 52 32.94 30.77 14.70
CA TRP A 52 32.50 29.86 15.76
C TRP A 52 33.66 29.21 16.52
N GLY A 53 33.34 28.66 17.69
CA GLY A 53 34.23 27.79 18.45
C GLY A 53 33.52 27.14 19.63
N TYR A 54 34.29 26.46 20.48
CA TYR A 54 33.82 25.96 21.77
C TYR A 54 34.00 27.00 22.90
N THR A 55 34.44 28.21 22.54
CA THR A 55 34.53 29.38 23.42
C THR A 55 34.09 30.66 22.68
N ASP A 56 33.80 31.71 23.44
CA ASP A 56 33.52 33.08 22.95
C ASP A 56 34.69 33.75 22.20
N LEU A 57 35.85 33.09 22.14
CA LEU A 57 37.00 33.48 21.33
C LEU A 57 36.90 33.02 19.87
N TYR A 58 35.92 32.17 19.54
CA TYR A 58 35.68 31.59 18.20
C TYR A 58 36.92 30.89 17.63
N GLU A 59 37.54 30.01 18.41
CA GLU A 59 38.89 29.51 18.14
C GLU A 59 39.01 28.55 16.94
N GLN A 60 37.89 28.12 16.35
CA GLN A 60 37.88 27.36 15.08
C GLN A 60 38.01 28.28 13.86
N GLY A 61 37.73 29.58 14.02
CA GLY A 61 38.03 30.62 13.03
C GLY A 61 36.80 31.28 12.40
N THR A 62 36.95 31.70 11.15
CA THR A 62 35.93 32.43 10.38
C THR A 62 35.83 31.87 8.97
N PHE A 63 34.60 31.65 8.52
CA PHE A 63 34.25 30.95 7.29
C PHE A 63 33.17 31.71 6.53
N ALA A 64 33.20 31.68 5.19
CA ALA A 64 32.10 32.21 4.39
C ALA A 64 30.86 31.32 4.51
N GLY A 65 29.67 31.91 4.48
CA GLY A 65 28.42 31.17 4.28
C GLY A 65 28.33 30.66 2.84
N THR A 66 27.73 29.48 2.64
CA THR A 66 27.44 28.95 1.30
C THR A 66 26.03 29.38 0.92
N GLN A 67 25.87 30.24 -0.09
CA GLN A 67 24.53 30.66 -0.53
C GLN A 67 23.77 29.46 -1.11
N ARG A 68 22.55 29.22 -0.62
CA ARG A 68 21.63 28.22 -1.18
C ARG A 68 21.02 28.76 -2.48
N ALA A 69 20.90 27.88 -3.48
CA ALA A 69 20.37 28.24 -4.80
C ALA A 69 18.86 28.51 -4.77
N ASP A 70 18.33 29.12 -5.83
CA ASP A 70 16.91 29.21 -6.18
C ASP A 70 15.93 29.72 -5.08
N TYR A 71 16.45 30.42 -4.07
CA TYR A 71 15.65 31.12 -3.06
C TYR A 71 15.52 32.62 -3.40
N SER A 72 14.37 33.21 -3.09
CA SER A 72 14.08 34.63 -3.34
C SER A 72 14.67 35.54 -2.25
N GLY A 73 16.00 35.50 -2.10
CA GLY A 73 16.76 36.26 -1.11
C GLY A 73 18.17 35.70 -0.97
N TYR A 74 18.87 36.08 0.10
CA TYR A 74 20.20 35.54 0.42
C TYR A 74 20.09 34.63 1.63
N LEU A 75 19.85 33.34 1.37
CA LEU A 75 19.85 32.27 2.37
C LEU A 75 21.20 31.54 2.29
N TYR A 76 21.83 31.28 3.43
CA TYR A 76 23.14 30.66 3.54
C TYR A 76 23.10 29.45 4.46
N ASP A 77 23.82 28.38 4.12
CA ASP A 77 24.21 27.34 5.09
C ASP A 77 25.72 27.32 5.35
N TYR A 78 26.09 26.96 6.58
CA TYR A 78 27.44 26.54 6.95
C TYR A 78 27.37 25.12 7.54
N ALA A 79 28.12 24.21 6.93
CA ALA A 79 28.31 22.86 7.45
C ALA A 79 29.53 22.81 8.37
N PHE A 80 29.31 22.35 9.59
CA PHE A 80 30.38 22.15 10.57
C PHE A 80 31.19 20.89 10.23
N PRO A 81 32.49 20.83 10.58
CA PRO A 81 33.18 19.56 10.72
C PRO A 81 32.50 18.71 11.81
N ALA A 82 32.86 17.43 11.94
CA ALA A 82 32.33 16.59 13.03
C ALA A 82 32.59 17.26 14.40
N VAL A 83 31.51 17.47 15.16
CA VAL A 83 31.53 18.28 16.40
C VAL A 83 31.72 17.41 17.63
N GLN A 84 32.34 17.98 18.67
CA GLN A 84 32.45 17.33 19.97
C GLN A 84 31.05 17.13 20.57
N PRO A 85 30.73 15.95 21.16
CA PRO A 85 29.46 15.73 21.85
C PRO A 85 29.38 16.50 23.17
N SER A 86 28.15 16.78 23.62
CA SER A 86 27.86 17.47 24.88
C SER A 86 28.57 18.83 25.07
N ALA A 87 28.94 19.51 23.97
CA ALA A 87 29.67 20.77 23.97
C ALA A 87 28.80 21.96 23.53
N THR A 88 29.14 23.17 24.01
CA THR A 88 28.53 24.42 23.55
C THR A 88 29.30 24.95 22.35
N ILE A 89 28.63 25.09 21.21
CA ILE A 89 29.12 25.91 20.09
C ILE A 89 28.75 27.35 20.37
N HIS A 90 29.75 28.22 20.49
CA HIS A 90 29.59 29.68 20.47
C HIS A 90 29.77 30.16 19.03
N TYR A 91 28.85 30.98 18.52
CA TYR A 91 28.91 31.48 17.14
C TYR A 91 28.37 32.90 16.99
N SER A 92 28.78 33.56 15.91
CA SER A 92 28.36 34.91 15.54
C SER A 92 28.37 35.00 14.00
N ILE A 93 27.35 35.64 13.43
CA ILE A 93 27.14 35.76 11.97
C ILE A 93 27.48 37.20 11.55
N TYR A 94 27.96 37.37 10.32
CA TYR A 94 28.36 38.64 9.72
C TYR A 94 27.48 39.01 8.51
N ASP A 95 26.72 40.10 8.63
CA ASP A 95 25.81 40.66 7.61
C ASP A 95 26.31 41.99 7.01
N GLY A 96 27.61 42.27 7.18
CA GLY A 96 28.18 43.62 7.09
C GLY A 96 28.58 44.17 8.46
N THR A 97 27.99 43.63 9.54
CA THR A 97 28.46 43.76 10.92
C THR A 97 28.50 42.40 11.59
N TRP A 98 29.34 42.21 12.63
CA TRP A 98 29.24 41.01 13.46
C TRP A 98 28.03 41.12 14.40
N GLY A 99 27.03 40.26 14.19
CA GLY A 99 25.89 40.11 15.07
C GLY A 99 26.27 39.61 16.46
N VAL A 100 25.32 39.71 17.40
CA VAL A 100 25.47 39.20 18.78
C VAL A 100 25.87 37.73 18.80
N GLU A 101 26.56 37.32 19.86
CA GLU A 101 26.82 35.90 20.09
C GLU A 101 25.52 35.13 20.28
N LYS A 102 25.46 33.96 19.65
CA LYS A 102 24.46 32.92 19.86
C LYS A 102 25.19 31.63 20.26
N THR A 103 24.47 30.72 20.89
CA THR A 103 25.00 29.41 21.29
C THR A 103 24.10 28.28 20.83
N PHE A 104 24.70 27.12 20.60
CA PHE A 104 24.02 25.86 20.29
C PHE A 104 24.63 24.74 21.13
N GLN A 105 23.79 23.89 21.70
CA GLN A 105 24.23 22.75 22.50
C GLN A 105 24.25 21.51 21.61
N THR A 106 25.43 20.94 21.38
CA THR A 106 25.53 19.69 20.62
C THR A 106 24.93 18.53 21.42
N SER A 107 24.33 17.58 20.71
CA SER A 107 23.81 16.31 21.23
C SER A 107 24.82 15.54 22.08
N CYS A 108 24.34 14.64 22.93
CA CYS A 108 25.16 13.89 23.85
C CYS A 108 26.01 12.78 23.18
N ASP A 109 27.01 12.31 23.92
CA ASP A 109 27.80 11.15 23.53
C ASP A 109 26.98 9.87 23.71
N THR A 110 26.74 9.15 22.62
CA THR A 110 25.87 7.97 22.59
C THR A 110 26.59 6.66 22.98
N ILE A 111 27.84 6.71 23.48
CA ILE A 111 28.59 5.54 23.98
C ILE A 111 27.87 4.76 25.11
N ALA A 112 26.85 5.36 25.74
CA ALA A 112 26.03 4.76 26.80
C ALA A 112 24.61 4.34 26.37
N ASP A 113 24.37 4.08 25.07
CA ASP A 113 23.08 3.69 24.47
C ASP A 113 21.89 4.59 24.88
N ARG A 114 22.17 5.87 25.13
CA ARG A 114 21.22 6.87 25.62
C ARG A 114 20.94 7.90 24.54
N LEU A 115 19.66 8.19 24.30
CA LEU A 115 19.20 9.21 23.36
C LEU A 115 17.86 9.79 23.83
N THR A 116 17.73 11.12 23.90
CA THR A 116 16.44 11.80 24.07
C THR A 116 16.12 12.61 22.83
N PHE A 117 14.95 12.39 22.22
CA PHE A 117 14.46 13.24 21.14
C PHE A 117 13.01 13.67 21.40
N ILE A 118 12.58 14.76 20.77
CA ILE A 118 11.21 15.26 20.86
C ILE A 118 10.57 15.22 19.47
N THR A 119 9.28 14.91 19.40
CA THR A 119 8.55 14.76 18.14
C THR A 119 7.14 15.37 18.20
N GLY A 120 6.69 15.87 17.05
CA GLY A 120 5.35 16.40 16.78
C GLY A 120 5.31 17.02 15.38
N GLY A 121 4.42 17.97 15.13
CA GLY A 121 4.37 18.67 13.85
C GLY A 121 3.21 19.66 13.76
N ASP A 122 2.93 20.10 12.53
CA ASP A 122 1.64 20.74 12.20
C ASP A 122 1.50 22.10 12.92
N ILE A 123 2.30 23.04 12.43
CA ILE A 123 2.38 24.45 12.85
C ILE A 123 1.34 25.31 12.10
N HIS A 124 0.87 24.85 10.95
CA HIS A 124 -0.03 25.57 10.02
C HIS A 124 -1.41 25.95 10.64
N ASP A 125 -2.30 26.56 9.86
CA ASP A 125 -3.63 27.05 10.32
C ASP A 125 -3.56 28.30 11.23
N TYR A 126 -2.57 29.15 10.98
CA TYR A 126 -2.46 30.55 11.45
C TYR A 126 -2.55 30.82 12.98
N ASN A 127 -2.64 29.80 13.84
CA ASN A 127 -2.61 29.93 15.30
C ASN A 127 -1.17 30.12 15.82
N LEU A 128 -0.51 31.15 15.27
CA LEU A 128 0.82 31.61 15.65
C LEU A 128 1.02 31.83 17.17
N PRO A 129 0.02 32.29 17.96
CA PRO A 129 0.16 32.36 19.42
C PRO A 129 0.30 30.97 20.08
N GLY A 130 -0.41 29.96 19.58
CA GLY A 130 -0.23 28.56 19.97
C GLY A 130 1.17 28.07 19.61
N TRP A 131 1.59 28.29 18.37
CA TRP A 131 2.94 27.94 17.91
C TRP A 131 4.05 28.55 18.77
N ARG A 132 4.01 29.86 19.04
CA ARG A 132 5.01 30.51 19.93
C ARG A 132 5.03 29.89 21.32
N THR A 133 3.85 29.58 21.88
CA THR A 133 3.75 28.94 23.21
C THR A 133 4.39 27.56 23.19
N MET A 134 4.18 26.77 22.13
CA MET A 134 4.84 25.48 21.94
C MET A 134 6.36 25.67 21.78
N ALA A 135 6.82 26.53 20.88
CA ALA A 135 8.24 26.79 20.62
C ALA A 135 8.98 27.28 21.88
N GLU A 136 8.40 28.17 22.67
CA GLU A 136 8.97 28.63 23.95
C GLU A 136 9.06 27.51 25.00
N THR A 137 8.09 26.59 25.07
CA THR A 137 8.15 25.41 25.95
C THR A 137 9.15 24.37 25.45
N LEU A 138 9.19 24.08 24.15
CA LEU A 138 10.13 23.14 23.53
C LEU A 138 11.58 23.62 23.66
N ALA A 139 11.83 24.92 23.53
CA ALA A 139 13.13 25.56 23.73
C ALA A 139 13.69 25.51 25.17
N GLN A 140 12.93 24.97 26.11
CA GLN A 140 13.32 24.71 27.50
C GLN A 140 13.56 23.21 27.76
N GLN A 141 13.34 22.34 26.77
CA GLN A 141 13.47 20.89 26.91
C GLN A 141 14.89 20.40 26.61
N ASP A 142 15.47 19.64 27.53
CA ASP A 142 16.68 18.84 27.27
C ASP A 142 16.35 17.71 26.26
N ALA A 143 16.95 17.77 25.07
CA ALA A 143 16.82 16.80 23.99
C ALA A 143 18.04 16.89 23.04
N ASP A 144 18.43 15.76 22.47
CA ASP A 144 19.57 15.64 21.55
C ASP A 144 19.24 16.18 20.14
N PHE A 145 17.99 16.03 19.70
CA PHE A 145 17.40 16.63 18.50
C PHE A 145 15.87 16.53 18.53
N PHE A 146 15.21 17.13 17.54
CA PHE A 146 13.77 17.12 17.34
C PHE A 146 13.39 16.48 15.99
N ILE A 147 12.17 15.97 15.89
CA ILE A 147 11.53 15.47 14.68
C ILE A 147 10.24 16.28 14.47
N HIS A 148 10.01 16.73 13.23
CA HIS A 148 8.83 17.51 12.86
C HIS A 148 8.17 16.94 11.61
N MET A 149 6.95 16.44 11.77
CA MET A 149 6.37 15.43 10.87
C MET A 149 5.55 16.01 9.71
N GLY A 150 5.93 17.17 9.20
CA GLY A 150 5.18 17.88 8.15
C GLY A 150 4.39 19.08 8.65
N ASP A 151 3.77 19.75 7.68
CA ASP A 151 2.90 20.92 7.77
C ASP A 151 3.47 22.05 8.63
N LYS A 152 4.58 22.62 8.14
CA LYS A 152 5.23 23.77 8.78
C LYS A 152 4.49 25.06 8.42
N ALA A 153 4.20 25.24 7.13
CA ALA A 153 3.52 26.41 6.57
C ALA A 153 2.09 26.10 6.13
N THR A 154 1.25 27.12 5.97
CA THR A 154 -0.14 26.93 5.48
C THR A 154 -0.17 26.95 3.95
N ASP A 155 0.63 27.80 3.32
CA ASP A 155 1.11 27.60 1.95
C ASP A 155 2.63 27.47 1.97
N GLY A 156 3.16 26.27 1.69
CA GLY A 156 4.60 26.03 1.56
C GLY A 156 5.30 26.90 0.51
N ASN A 157 4.57 27.50 -0.43
CA ASN A 157 5.08 28.43 -1.44
C ASN A 157 5.02 29.92 -1.00
N SER A 158 4.40 30.23 0.14
CA SER A 158 4.28 31.59 0.67
C SER A 158 5.50 31.98 1.50
N ALA A 159 6.27 32.96 1.01
CA ALA A 159 7.38 33.54 1.78
C ALA A 159 6.91 34.19 3.10
N THR A 160 5.70 34.78 3.11
CA THR A 160 5.11 35.40 4.31
C THR A 160 4.85 34.36 5.40
N ASP A 161 4.37 33.16 5.05
CA ASP A 161 4.15 32.07 6.00
C ASP A 161 5.49 31.68 6.65
N TRP A 162 6.54 31.48 5.84
CA TRP A 162 7.89 31.20 6.33
C TRP A 162 8.41 32.28 7.28
N ASP A 163 8.29 33.56 6.91
CA ASP A 163 8.65 34.70 7.76
C ASP A 163 7.92 34.65 9.12
N GLU A 164 6.62 34.35 9.14
CA GLU A 164 5.82 34.25 10.37
C GLU A 164 6.19 33.01 11.22
N ILE A 165 6.39 31.85 10.61
CA ILE A 165 6.78 30.60 11.29
C ILE A 165 8.13 30.77 11.99
N TYR A 166 9.14 31.29 11.29
CA TYR A 166 10.45 31.56 11.88
C TYR A 166 10.37 32.67 12.95
N SER A 167 9.61 33.74 12.72
CA SER A 167 9.45 34.86 13.67
C SER A 167 8.78 34.43 14.99
N TYR A 168 7.79 33.54 14.94
CA TYR A 168 7.12 33.02 16.14
C TYR A 168 7.84 31.80 16.75
N GLY A 169 8.60 31.04 15.95
CA GLY A 169 9.32 29.84 16.35
C GLY A 169 10.81 30.03 16.72
N ALA A 170 11.36 31.24 16.57
CA ALA A 170 12.79 31.54 16.76
C ALA A 170 13.36 31.05 18.10
N SER A 171 12.55 31.04 19.17
CA SER A 171 12.94 30.53 20.50
C SER A 171 13.44 29.08 20.45
N LEU A 172 12.84 28.25 19.58
CA LEU A 172 13.21 26.86 19.31
C LEU A 172 14.24 26.76 18.19
N PHE A 173 13.95 27.32 17.01
CA PHE A 173 14.76 27.11 15.80
C PHE A 173 16.23 27.52 15.96
N GLU A 174 16.53 28.59 16.71
CA GLU A 174 17.92 29.03 16.92
C GLU A 174 18.76 28.07 17.78
N LYS A 175 18.11 27.13 18.49
CA LYS A 175 18.72 26.25 19.51
C LYS A 175 18.58 24.76 19.21
N ALA A 176 17.60 24.36 18.40
CA ALA A 176 17.22 22.98 18.18
C ALA A 176 17.62 22.51 16.78
N LEU A 177 18.37 21.40 16.72
CA LEU A 177 18.46 20.59 15.50
C LEU A 177 17.12 19.88 15.28
N ILE A 178 16.51 20.08 14.12
CA ILE A 178 15.22 19.47 13.77
C ILE A 178 15.37 18.71 12.44
N TYR A 179 14.91 17.46 12.42
CA TYR A 179 14.70 16.69 11.20
C TYR A 179 13.24 16.78 10.78
N TYR A 180 12.99 16.95 9.47
CA TYR A 180 11.65 17.24 8.95
C TYR A 180 11.18 16.19 7.94
N ALA A 181 9.91 15.80 8.02
CA ALA A 181 9.21 15.09 6.94
C ALA A 181 8.49 16.07 6.00
N VAL A 182 8.15 15.60 4.79
CA VAL A 182 7.35 16.30 3.76
C VAL A 182 5.85 15.99 3.93
N SER A 183 4.96 16.89 3.53
CA SER A 183 3.51 16.83 3.77
C SER A 183 2.65 17.48 2.68
N ASN A 184 1.33 17.52 2.89
CA ASN A 184 0.36 18.15 1.98
C ASN A 184 0.31 19.69 2.02
N HIS A 185 0.78 20.38 3.05
CA HIS A 185 1.03 21.83 2.93
C HIS A 185 2.48 22.13 2.54
N ASP A 186 3.43 21.26 2.93
CA ASP A 186 4.83 21.31 2.52
C ASP A 186 5.08 20.64 1.14
N TYR A 187 4.19 20.85 0.17
CA TYR A 187 4.34 20.35 -1.21
C TYR A 187 5.74 20.61 -1.78
N ASN A 188 6.20 19.77 -2.73
CA ASN A 188 7.51 19.81 -3.42
C ASN A 188 7.80 21.09 -4.25
N TYR A 189 7.65 22.28 -3.67
CA TYR A 189 8.08 23.56 -4.20
C TYR A 189 9.59 23.74 -3.99
N SER A 190 10.25 24.51 -4.84
CA SER A 190 11.68 24.80 -4.70
C SER A 190 12.00 25.48 -3.37
N ILE A 191 11.13 26.39 -2.90
CA ILE A 191 11.31 27.11 -1.64
C ILE A 191 11.35 26.19 -0.41
N TYR A 192 10.61 25.07 -0.39
CA TYR A 192 10.67 24.08 0.70
C TYR A 192 12.06 23.44 0.81
N TYR A 193 12.56 22.85 -0.30
CA TYR A 193 13.89 22.24 -0.33
C TYR A 193 15.00 23.28 -0.11
N ASN A 194 14.75 24.53 -0.49
CA ASN A 194 15.71 25.59 -0.21
C ASN A 194 15.73 26.03 1.26
N GLN A 195 14.70 25.77 2.10
CA GLN A 195 14.75 26.11 3.53
C GLN A 195 15.77 25.25 4.28
N PHE A 196 15.54 23.94 4.31
CA PHE A 196 16.18 23.04 5.28
C PHE A 196 17.48 22.45 4.79
N VAL A 197 18.18 21.76 5.69
CA VAL A 197 19.36 20.97 5.37
C VAL A 197 19.17 19.58 5.99
N LEU A 198 18.99 18.57 5.15
CA LEU A 198 18.62 17.22 5.56
C LEU A 198 19.53 16.16 4.89
N PRO A 199 19.51 14.90 5.35
CA PRO A 199 20.24 13.81 4.71
C PRO A 199 19.64 13.42 3.34
N GLY A 200 20.45 12.78 2.49
CA GLY A 200 20.02 12.25 1.20
C GLY A 200 19.66 13.34 0.18
N GLU A 201 18.49 13.21 -0.45
CA GLU A 201 17.90 14.22 -1.34
C GLU A 201 16.84 15.10 -0.63
N GLU A 202 16.78 15.09 0.70
CA GLU A 202 15.86 15.90 1.53
C GLU A 202 14.36 15.60 1.33
N LYS A 203 13.99 14.66 0.45
CA LYS A 203 12.61 14.20 0.15
C LYS A 203 12.13 13.10 1.09
N TRP A 204 12.95 12.08 1.26
CA TRP A 204 12.86 10.94 2.17
C TRP A 204 14.30 10.50 2.42
N TYR A 205 14.61 10.04 3.62
CA TYR A 205 16.00 9.82 4.04
C TYR A 205 16.09 9.05 5.36
N SER A 206 17.26 8.52 5.65
CA SER A 206 17.56 7.82 6.89
C SER A 206 18.76 8.47 7.59
N PHE A 207 18.86 8.28 8.91
CA PHE A 207 20.08 8.54 9.66
C PHE A 207 20.19 7.62 10.88
N GLU A 208 21.43 7.35 11.31
CA GLU A 208 21.70 6.58 12.52
C GLU A 208 22.31 7.46 13.62
N PHE A 209 21.78 7.34 14.84
CA PHE A 209 22.33 7.99 16.02
C PHE A 209 22.15 7.11 17.27
N GLY A 210 23.23 6.90 18.02
CA GLY A 210 23.29 5.87 19.06
C GLY A 210 22.96 4.47 18.52
N ASP A 211 22.09 3.75 19.22
CA ASP A 211 21.58 2.42 18.85
C ASP A 211 20.20 2.49 18.16
N ALA A 212 19.93 3.59 17.44
CA ALA A 212 18.70 3.82 16.71
C ALA A 212 18.93 4.20 15.24
N LEU A 213 18.12 3.62 14.36
CA LEU A 213 17.89 4.05 12.97
C LEU A 213 16.61 4.87 12.91
N PHE A 214 16.70 6.05 12.30
CA PHE A 214 15.58 6.94 12.01
C PHE A 214 15.34 6.98 10.49
N ILE A 215 14.08 6.88 10.08
CA ILE A 215 13.66 6.88 8.66
C ILE A 215 12.55 7.92 8.47
N SER A 216 12.81 8.97 7.70
CA SER A 216 11.79 9.86 7.15
C SER A 216 11.24 9.29 5.85
N LEU A 217 9.92 9.17 5.75
CA LEU A 217 9.20 8.88 4.50
C LEU A 217 8.36 10.09 4.06
N ASN A 218 7.97 10.11 2.80
CA ASN A 218 7.15 11.14 2.16
C ASN A 218 5.78 10.54 1.81
N SER A 219 4.73 10.91 2.54
CA SER A 219 3.37 10.36 2.36
C SER A 219 2.60 10.90 1.16
N GLU A 220 3.24 11.67 0.27
CA GLU A 220 2.56 12.41 -0.80
C GLU A 220 2.85 11.88 -2.21
N ARG A 221 3.89 11.05 -2.39
CA ARG A 221 4.38 10.61 -3.72
C ARG A 221 5.40 9.49 -3.65
N ASP A 222 5.80 8.98 -4.83
CA ASP A 222 6.96 8.09 -5.03
C ASP A 222 6.97 6.80 -4.19
N PHE A 223 5.81 6.40 -3.65
CA PHE A 223 5.63 5.32 -2.66
C PHE A 223 6.27 3.99 -3.03
N ALA A 224 6.25 3.61 -4.32
CA ALA A 224 6.82 2.36 -4.80
C ALA A 224 8.37 2.38 -4.83
N ALA A 225 8.97 3.53 -5.14
CA ALA A 225 10.42 3.71 -5.06
C ALA A 225 10.88 3.79 -3.59
N GLN A 226 10.12 4.52 -2.76
CA GLN A 226 10.32 4.58 -1.32
C GLN A 226 10.19 3.21 -0.66
N TYR A 227 9.24 2.35 -1.07
CA TYR A 227 9.06 1.01 -0.50
C TYR A 227 10.29 0.12 -0.70
N ALA A 228 10.86 0.09 -1.91
CA ALA A 228 12.07 -0.70 -2.19
C ALA A 228 13.28 -0.21 -1.37
N TRP A 229 13.42 1.11 -1.20
CA TRP A 229 14.45 1.73 -0.37
C TRP A 229 14.22 1.49 1.14
N LEU A 230 12.98 1.62 1.62
CA LEU A 230 12.58 1.34 3.01
C LEU A 230 12.93 -0.10 3.42
N VAL A 231 12.64 -1.07 2.56
CA VAL A 231 12.97 -2.48 2.77
C VAL A 231 14.48 -2.71 2.83
N ASP A 232 15.27 -2.02 2.00
CA ASP A 232 16.74 -2.05 2.07
C ASP A 232 17.24 -1.48 3.41
N GLN A 233 16.78 -0.29 3.82
CA GLN A 233 17.21 0.36 5.06
C GLN A 233 16.84 -0.43 6.32
N LEU A 234 15.63 -0.97 6.38
CA LEU A 234 15.15 -1.77 7.52
C LEU A 234 15.84 -3.14 7.62
N ARG A 235 16.33 -3.69 6.50
CA ARG A 235 17.10 -4.95 6.44
C ARG A 235 18.57 -4.72 6.76
N ASN A 236 19.19 -3.71 6.18
CA ASN A 236 20.64 -3.51 6.18
C ASN A 236 21.15 -2.61 7.34
N THR A 237 20.49 -2.65 8.49
CA THR A 237 20.91 -1.97 9.73
C THR A 237 21.14 -2.96 10.87
N ALA A 238 22.15 -2.67 11.68
CA ALA A 238 22.43 -3.40 12.93
C ALA A 238 21.85 -2.68 14.17
N LYS A 239 21.10 -1.58 13.99
CA LYS A 239 20.53 -0.79 15.10
C LYS A 239 19.37 -1.51 15.76
N LYS A 240 19.39 -1.53 17.09
CA LYS A 240 18.36 -2.17 17.91
C LYS A 240 17.00 -1.49 17.72
N TRP A 241 16.97 -0.16 17.73
CA TRP A 241 15.74 0.63 17.63
C TRP A 241 15.50 1.10 16.19
N LYS A 242 14.29 0.88 15.67
CA LYS A 242 13.89 1.29 14.32
C LYS A 242 12.69 2.22 14.40
N ILE A 243 12.88 3.48 14.04
CA ILE A 243 11.89 4.55 14.22
C ILE A 243 11.60 5.17 12.86
N VAL A 244 10.32 5.19 12.47
CA VAL A 244 9.86 5.68 11.17
C VAL A 244 8.94 6.87 11.39
N TYR A 245 9.07 7.92 10.58
CA TYR A 245 8.23 9.10 10.66
C TYR A 245 7.88 9.66 9.27
N PHE A 246 6.63 10.08 9.11
CA PHE A 246 6.06 10.64 7.89
C PHE A 246 4.77 11.36 8.23
N HIS A 247 4.24 12.17 7.32
CA HIS A 247 3.13 13.05 7.67
C HIS A 247 1.82 12.30 7.92
N LYS A 248 1.27 11.60 6.92
CA LYS A 248 -0.05 10.94 7.04
C LYS A 248 0.01 9.61 7.81
N PRO A 249 -0.73 9.44 8.92
CA PRO A 249 -0.85 8.17 9.65
C PRO A 249 -1.69 7.11 8.91
N PHE A 250 -1.57 5.85 9.34
CA PHE A 250 -2.42 4.75 8.88
C PHE A 250 -3.72 4.61 9.68
N PHE A 251 -3.70 4.81 11.00
CA PHE A 251 -4.75 4.30 11.90
C PHE A 251 -5.44 5.40 12.70
N VAL A 252 -6.28 6.17 12.02
CA VAL A 252 -7.03 7.31 12.57
C VAL A 252 -8.53 7.04 12.68
N THR A 253 -9.22 7.82 13.52
CA THR A 253 -10.67 7.66 13.80
C THR A 253 -11.46 8.96 13.67
N VAL A 254 -10.94 9.94 12.93
CA VAL A 254 -11.56 11.26 12.68
C VAL A 254 -11.73 11.46 11.17
N VAL A 255 -11.45 12.65 10.62
CA VAL A 255 -11.20 12.82 9.18
C VAL A 255 -9.93 12.06 8.73
N HIS A 256 -9.65 12.03 7.42
CA HIS A 256 -8.46 11.39 6.83
C HIS A 256 -8.29 9.90 7.15
N GLN A 257 -9.40 9.21 7.44
CA GLN A 257 -9.46 7.76 7.38
C GLN A 257 -9.16 7.28 5.95
N GLN A 258 -8.40 6.19 5.84
CA GLN A 258 -8.04 5.53 4.57
C GLN A 258 -6.98 6.23 3.71
N ASP A 259 -6.50 7.44 4.07
CA ASP A 259 -5.45 8.19 3.36
C ASP A 259 -4.20 7.33 3.01
N MET A 260 -3.87 6.35 3.86
CA MET A 260 -2.72 5.45 3.69
C MET A 260 -3.09 3.96 3.48
N ASP A 261 -4.37 3.60 3.32
CA ASP A 261 -4.82 2.20 3.36
C ASP A 261 -4.23 1.33 2.23
N ALA A 262 -4.03 1.92 1.05
CA ALA A 262 -3.37 1.28 -0.09
C ALA A 262 -1.92 0.82 0.19
N TYR A 263 -1.30 1.33 1.26
CA TYR A 263 0.08 1.02 1.64
C TYR A 263 0.19 0.05 2.82
N ARG A 264 -0.92 -0.48 3.34
CA ARG A 264 -0.92 -1.48 4.43
C ARG A 264 -0.13 -2.73 4.05
N GLU A 265 -0.40 -3.30 2.87
CA GLU A 265 0.31 -4.47 2.33
C GLU A 265 1.74 -4.19 1.81
N THR A 266 2.24 -2.95 1.92
CA THR A 266 3.62 -2.60 1.53
C THR A 266 4.38 -1.94 2.67
N TRP A 267 4.14 -0.67 2.97
CA TRP A 267 4.86 0.07 4.02
C TRP A 267 4.57 -0.49 5.41
N TRP A 268 3.31 -0.64 5.81
CA TRP A 268 3.00 -1.20 7.13
C TRP A 268 3.48 -2.65 7.23
N LYS A 269 3.27 -3.45 6.18
CA LYS A 269 3.80 -4.81 6.06
C LYS A 269 5.32 -4.88 6.24
N ALA A 270 6.08 -3.89 5.76
CA ALA A 270 7.52 -3.79 6.03
C ALA A 270 7.84 -3.37 7.48
N PHE A 271 7.02 -2.53 8.12
CA PHE A 271 7.15 -2.21 9.54
C PHE A 271 6.94 -3.46 10.41
N ASP A 272 5.93 -4.27 10.08
CA ASP A 272 5.66 -5.57 10.69
C ASP A 272 6.78 -6.58 10.43
N ASP A 273 7.22 -6.73 9.18
CA ASP A 273 8.28 -7.68 8.79
C ASP A 273 9.61 -7.34 9.48
N TYR A 274 10.18 -6.15 9.25
CA TYR A 274 11.54 -5.84 9.71
C TYR A 274 11.63 -5.29 11.14
N GLY A 275 10.53 -5.35 11.90
CA GLY A 275 10.52 -5.06 13.33
C GLY A 275 10.75 -3.59 13.68
N VAL A 276 9.95 -2.68 13.10
CA VAL A 276 9.87 -1.28 13.54
C VAL A 276 9.35 -1.21 14.99
N ASP A 277 9.77 -0.22 15.76
CA ASP A 277 9.33 -0.02 17.15
C ASP A 277 8.26 1.05 17.29
N LEU A 278 8.43 2.13 16.53
CA LEU A 278 7.71 3.37 16.71
C LEU A 278 7.52 4.05 15.35
N VAL A 279 6.26 4.24 14.97
CA VAL A 279 5.81 5.02 13.83
C VAL A 279 5.26 6.34 14.36
N LEU A 280 5.66 7.45 13.77
CA LEU A 280 5.34 8.81 14.22
C LEU A 280 4.71 9.62 13.09
N ASN A 281 3.58 10.30 13.36
CA ASN A 281 2.83 11.03 12.35
C ASN A 281 2.32 12.42 12.78
N GLY A 282 2.10 13.27 11.77
CA GLY A 282 1.40 14.55 11.85
C GLY A 282 0.00 14.43 11.23
N HIS A 283 -0.38 15.39 10.37
CA HIS A 283 -1.61 15.45 9.55
C HIS A 283 -2.90 15.67 10.32
N ILE A 284 -3.03 15.04 11.49
CA ILE A 284 -4.20 15.19 12.36
C ILE A 284 -3.84 16.07 13.57
N HIS A 285 -4.60 17.13 13.74
CA HIS A 285 -4.56 18.12 14.81
C HIS A 285 -5.09 17.61 16.16
N TYR A 286 -4.90 16.33 16.43
CA TYR A 286 -5.37 15.58 17.58
C TYR A 286 -4.27 14.59 18.01
N TYR A 287 -3.94 14.53 19.30
CA TYR A 287 -3.10 13.45 19.78
C TYR A 287 -3.85 12.12 19.61
N MET A 288 -3.24 11.13 18.99
CA MET A 288 -3.70 9.73 19.00
C MET A 288 -2.55 8.76 19.22
N ARG A 289 -2.88 7.61 19.80
CA ARG A 289 -2.04 6.42 19.84
C ARG A 289 -2.84 5.20 19.40
N SER A 290 -2.29 4.43 18.47
CA SER A 290 -2.87 3.15 18.04
C SER A 290 -2.98 2.14 19.18
N LYS A 291 -3.63 1.01 18.91
CA LYS A 291 -3.41 -0.25 19.65
C LYS A 291 -2.15 -0.94 19.11
N PRO A 292 -1.66 -2.05 19.69
CA PRO A 292 -0.53 -2.79 19.13
C PRO A 292 -0.99 -3.49 17.83
N ILE A 293 -0.64 -2.94 16.67
CA ILE A 293 -1.04 -3.50 15.36
C ILE A 293 0.09 -4.37 14.79
N ASN A 294 -0.26 -5.56 14.30
CA ASN A 294 0.64 -6.45 13.57
C ASN A 294 -0.17 -7.31 12.58
N LEU A 295 -0.17 -6.90 11.31
CA LEU A 295 -0.93 -7.52 10.22
C LEU A 295 -0.34 -8.88 9.81
N ASN A 296 0.92 -9.19 10.17
CA ASN A 296 1.45 -10.55 10.09
C ASN A 296 0.78 -11.50 11.11
N VAL A 297 0.19 -11.01 12.19
CA VAL A 297 -0.51 -11.85 13.19
C VAL A 297 -2.01 -11.84 12.95
N ASN A 298 -2.60 -10.65 12.83
CA ASN A 298 -4.03 -10.49 12.57
C ASN A 298 -4.30 -9.14 11.88
N ALA A 299 -5.07 -9.15 10.79
CA ALA A 299 -5.46 -7.95 10.05
C ALA A 299 -6.78 -7.31 10.54
N GLU A 300 -7.55 -8.01 11.39
CA GLU A 300 -8.87 -7.57 11.88
C GLU A 300 -8.84 -7.06 13.33
N THR A 301 -7.87 -7.48 14.15
CA THR A 301 -7.75 -7.04 15.56
C THR A 301 -6.31 -6.83 16.01
N PRO A 302 -6.05 -5.93 16.98
CA PRO A 302 -4.75 -5.79 17.64
C PRO A 302 -4.23 -7.06 18.30
N VAL A 303 -2.93 -7.04 18.60
CA VAL A 303 -2.25 -8.02 19.46
C VAL A 303 -2.05 -7.47 20.89
N GLU A 304 -1.66 -8.31 21.84
CA GLU A 304 -1.69 -7.97 23.28
C GLU A 304 -0.55 -7.05 23.77
N GLU A 305 0.67 -7.17 23.21
CA GLU A 305 1.85 -6.40 23.65
C GLU A 305 2.41 -5.52 22.50
N TYR A 306 2.89 -4.31 22.83
CA TYR A 306 3.76 -3.54 21.92
C TYR A 306 5.19 -4.11 21.90
N GLY A 307 5.84 -4.03 20.74
CA GLY A 307 7.24 -4.38 20.55
C GLY A 307 7.51 -4.90 19.13
N SER A 308 8.79 -5.01 18.76
CA SER A 308 9.22 -5.43 17.42
C SER A 308 9.16 -6.94 17.15
N GLY A 309 8.76 -7.77 18.12
CA GLY A 309 8.77 -9.23 17.99
C GLY A 309 7.70 -9.80 17.02
N PRO A 310 7.83 -11.07 16.57
CA PRO A 310 6.91 -11.66 15.59
C PRO A 310 5.44 -11.69 16.01
N GLY A 311 5.17 -11.83 17.32
CA GLY A 311 3.82 -11.80 17.91
C GLY A 311 3.39 -10.47 18.53
N GLN A 312 4.24 -9.42 18.46
CA GLN A 312 4.02 -8.13 19.13
C GLN A 312 3.67 -7.03 18.12
N GLY A 313 2.96 -6.00 18.57
CA GLY A 313 2.43 -4.93 17.75
C GLY A 313 3.37 -3.74 17.62
N ARG A 314 3.42 -3.15 16.42
CA ARG A 314 4.03 -1.83 16.19
C ARG A 314 3.15 -0.75 16.84
N LEU A 315 3.78 0.37 17.19
CA LEU A 315 3.15 1.52 17.83
C LEU A 315 3.09 2.69 16.84
N GLU A 316 1.89 3.17 16.52
CA GLU A 316 1.70 4.44 15.78
C GLU A 316 1.27 5.55 16.73
N MET A 317 1.92 6.72 16.61
CA MET A 317 1.70 7.90 17.44
C MET A 317 1.45 9.12 16.54
N VAL A 318 0.23 9.66 16.58
CA VAL A 318 -0.14 10.88 15.86
C VAL A 318 -0.03 12.06 16.84
N LEU A 319 0.86 13.01 16.54
CA LEU A 319 1.26 14.11 17.43
C LEU A 319 1.27 15.46 16.69
N GLY A 320 0.39 15.59 15.71
CA GLY A 320 0.36 16.73 14.80
C GLY A 320 -0.35 17.94 15.34
N ASN A 321 0.05 18.49 16.49
CA ASN A 321 -0.50 19.79 16.93
C ASN A 321 0.52 20.61 17.72
N TRP A 322 1.45 21.25 17.00
CA TRP A 322 2.38 22.26 17.53
C TRP A 322 1.88 23.69 17.37
N GLY A 323 1.07 23.97 16.36
CA GLY A 323 0.56 25.33 16.09
C GLY A 323 -0.89 25.44 15.66
N SER A 324 -1.50 24.40 15.10
CA SER A 324 -2.85 24.47 14.48
C SER A 324 -4.00 24.93 15.38
N GLY A 325 -5.09 25.42 14.77
CA GLY A 325 -6.33 25.79 15.43
C GLY A 325 -7.09 24.61 16.06
N GLY A 326 -6.69 23.36 15.76
CA GLY A 326 -7.16 22.16 16.46
C GLY A 326 -8.60 21.75 16.14
N TYR A 327 -9.03 21.89 14.88
CA TYR A 327 -10.42 21.62 14.48
C TYR A 327 -10.60 20.74 13.23
N ASP A 328 -10.12 19.50 13.31
CA ASP A 328 -10.33 18.45 12.29
C ASP A 328 -11.73 17.81 12.35
N GLY A 329 -12.74 18.67 12.55
CA GLY A 329 -14.13 18.30 12.75
C GLY A 329 -14.43 17.69 14.12
N THR A 330 -15.73 17.52 14.41
CA THR A 330 -16.19 16.72 15.54
C THR A 330 -15.97 15.23 15.26
N PRO A 331 -15.54 14.40 16.24
CA PRO A 331 -15.44 12.96 16.05
C PRO A 331 -16.83 12.41 15.70
N SER A 332 -16.98 11.87 14.48
CA SER A 332 -18.15 11.09 14.11
C SER A 332 -18.27 9.94 15.09
N TYR A 333 -19.41 9.86 15.80
CA TYR A 333 -19.64 8.98 16.94
C TYR A 333 -18.96 7.60 16.78
N PHE A 334 -18.08 7.27 17.72
CA PHE A 334 -17.17 6.11 17.81
C PHE A 334 -17.81 4.75 17.40
N SER A 335 -18.04 4.53 16.11
CA SER A 335 -18.82 3.40 15.59
C SER A 335 -17.96 2.17 15.25
N ASN A 336 -16.64 2.34 15.16
CA ASN A 336 -15.71 1.27 14.80
C ASN A 336 -14.29 1.45 15.39
N THR A 337 -14.13 2.23 16.45
CA THR A 337 -12.80 2.69 16.92
C THR A 337 -12.09 1.72 17.85
N ASP A 338 -12.84 0.82 18.48
CA ASP A 338 -12.37 -0.09 19.56
C ASP A 338 -11.22 -1.03 19.17
N TRP A 339 -11.00 -1.27 17.87
CA TRP A 339 -9.90 -2.11 17.40
C TRP A 339 -8.70 -1.30 16.82
N PHE A 340 -8.77 0.03 16.61
CA PHE A 340 -7.67 0.83 16.00
C PHE A 340 -6.93 1.72 17.00
N VAL A 341 -7.65 2.57 17.75
CA VAL A 341 -7.05 3.60 18.62
C VAL A 341 -7.24 3.24 20.09
N GLU A 342 -6.17 3.32 20.88
CA GLU A 342 -6.19 3.06 22.32
C GLU A 342 -6.44 4.33 23.14
N LYS A 343 -5.95 5.49 22.66
CA LYS A 343 -6.05 6.77 23.38
C LYS A 343 -5.88 7.97 22.44
N GLY A 344 -6.45 9.11 22.82
CA GLY A 344 -6.22 10.39 22.17
C GLY A 344 -6.63 11.60 23.02
N ALA A 345 -6.22 12.81 22.63
CA ALA A 345 -6.51 14.06 23.35
C ALA A 345 -6.50 15.31 22.43
N TRP A 346 -7.51 16.17 22.58
CA TRP A 346 -7.56 17.49 21.91
C TRP A 346 -6.75 18.50 22.72
N ALA A 347 -5.46 18.61 22.38
CA ALA A 347 -4.54 19.60 22.91
C ALA A 347 -3.41 19.85 21.91
N LEU A 348 -2.82 21.05 21.97
CA LEU A 348 -1.43 21.27 21.55
C LEU A 348 -0.56 20.22 22.27
N ASN A 349 0.27 19.46 21.55
CA ASN A 349 0.95 18.31 22.13
C ASN A 349 2.33 18.03 21.51
N TYR A 350 3.21 17.39 22.27
CA TYR A 350 4.48 16.86 21.79
C TYR A 350 4.84 15.55 22.52
N GLY A 351 5.52 14.65 21.82
CA GLY A 351 6.11 13.45 22.39
C GLY A 351 7.56 13.66 22.81
N LYS A 352 7.94 13.32 24.04
CA LYS A 352 9.32 13.30 24.54
C LYS A 352 9.80 11.86 24.71
N CYS A 353 10.52 11.37 23.71
CA CYS A 353 11.06 10.02 23.63
C CYS A 353 12.43 9.95 24.29
N ARG A 354 12.65 8.92 25.12
CA ARG A 354 13.91 8.66 25.82
C ARG A 354 14.27 7.18 25.64
N ILE A 355 15.33 6.91 24.89
CA ILE A 355 15.92 5.59 24.71
C ILE A 355 17.08 5.44 25.70
N HIS A 356 17.14 4.30 26.36
CA HIS A 356 18.28 3.89 27.18
C HIS A 356 18.42 2.35 27.11
N GLY A 357 19.38 1.88 26.32
CA GLY A 357 19.64 0.45 26.11
C GLY A 357 18.43 -0.30 25.55
N ASP A 358 17.77 -1.07 26.40
CA ASP A 358 16.64 -1.96 26.05
C ASP A 358 15.26 -1.33 26.35
N THR A 359 15.22 -0.06 26.76
CA THR A 359 13.97 0.68 27.04
C THR A 359 13.82 1.91 26.15
N LEU A 360 12.66 2.06 25.52
CA LEU A 360 12.18 3.31 24.94
C LEU A 360 10.97 3.77 25.76
N HIS A 361 11.08 4.93 26.39
CA HIS A 361 10.03 5.54 27.20
C HIS A 361 9.60 6.87 26.58
N MET A 362 8.30 7.09 26.45
CA MET A 362 7.73 8.24 25.76
C MET A 362 6.61 8.85 26.59
N ASP A 363 6.80 10.11 26.99
CA ASP A 363 5.74 10.95 27.55
C ASP A 363 5.14 11.80 26.45
N VAL A 364 3.82 11.94 26.40
CA VAL A 364 3.12 12.91 25.55
C VAL A 364 2.58 14.02 26.45
N LEU A 365 3.01 15.24 26.21
CA LEU A 365 2.67 16.40 27.04
C LEU A 365 2.04 17.53 26.23
N ASP A 366 1.25 18.36 26.88
CA ASP A 366 0.84 19.67 26.38
C ASP A 366 1.91 20.74 26.67
N PRO A 367 1.85 21.95 26.08
CA PRO A 367 2.87 22.99 26.31
C PRO A 367 2.81 23.63 27.71
N TYR A 368 1.83 23.25 28.54
CA TYR A 368 1.69 23.66 29.95
C TYR A 368 2.22 22.60 30.92
N GLY A 369 2.66 21.44 30.42
CA GLY A 369 3.22 20.34 31.21
C GLY A 369 2.19 19.32 31.71
N LEU A 370 0.96 19.33 31.19
CA LEU A 370 -0.01 18.26 31.44
C LEU A 370 0.43 16.99 30.71
N LEU A 371 0.60 15.90 31.45
CA LEU A 371 0.86 14.58 30.88
C LEU A 371 -0.44 14.04 30.26
N LEU A 372 -0.50 14.02 28.92
CA LEU A 372 -1.62 13.50 28.15
C LEU A 372 -1.57 11.96 28.10
N ASP A 373 -0.39 11.39 27.81
CA ASP A 373 -0.14 9.95 27.90
C ASP A 373 1.32 9.63 28.24
N SER A 374 1.59 8.38 28.64
CA SER A 374 2.95 7.88 28.83
C SER A 374 3.00 6.38 28.54
N LEU A 375 4.02 5.94 27.80
CA LEU A 375 4.21 4.55 27.38
C LEU A 375 5.69 4.16 27.47
N THR A 376 5.93 2.85 27.65
CA THR A 376 7.27 2.26 27.68
C THR A 376 7.28 0.99 26.85
N ILE A 377 8.06 0.97 25.77
CA ILE A 377 8.44 -0.25 25.06
C ILE A 377 9.72 -0.78 25.71
N ILE A 378 9.70 -2.06 26.09
CA ILE A 378 10.88 -2.76 26.60
C ILE A 378 11.23 -3.86 25.61
N LYS A 379 12.34 -3.69 24.88
CA LYS A 379 12.95 -4.78 24.10
C LYS A 379 13.58 -5.75 25.08
N ARG A 380 12.76 -6.63 25.66
CA ARG A 380 13.27 -7.81 26.35
C ARG A 380 14.20 -8.54 25.36
N PRO A 381 15.40 -8.99 25.77
CA PRO A 381 16.11 -9.97 24.98
C PRO A 381 15.14 -11.13 24.73
N GLN A 382 14.82 -11.39 23.47
CA GLN A 382 14.22 -12.69 23.16
C GLN A 382 15.22 -13.74 23.63
N GLY A 383 14.71 -14.87 24.14
CA GLY A 383 15.58 -16.03 24.31
C GLY A 383 16.24 -16.35 22.96
N PRO A 384 17.38 -17.07 22.93
CA PRO A 384 17.92 -17.54 21.66
C PRO A 384 16.79 -18.24 20.92
N ASP A 385 16.46 -17.74 19.73
CA ASP A 385 15.35 -18.28 18.97
C ASP A 385 15.67 -19.76 18.64
N THR A 386 14.67 -20.62 18.86
CA THR A 386 14.79 -22.08 18.77
C THR A 386 13.75 -22.68 17.82
N THR A 387 13.19 -21.84 16.96
CA THR A 387 12.01 -22.14 16.15
C THR A 387 12.33 -21.93 14.68
N ALA A 388 12.38 -23.02 13.92
CA ALA A 388 12.65 -22.94 12.49
C ALA A 388 11.50 -22.22 11.74
N PRO A 389 11.82 -21.38 10.72
CA PRO A 389 10.81 -20.70 9.94
C PRO A 389 9.86 -21.67 9.23
N PHE A 390 8.60 -21.29 9.10
CA PHE A 390 7.58 -22.01 8.36
C PHE A 390 6.92 -21.11 7.30
N PHE A 391 6.48 -21.72 6.20
CA PHE A 391 5.79 -20.99 5.15
C PHE A 391 4.33 -20.75 5.53
N ARG A 392 3.94 -19.48 5.57
CA ARG A 392 2.54 -19.01 5.68
C ARG A 392 1.82 -19.09 4.34
N GLU A 393 2.52 -18.79 3.25
CA GLU A 393 2.01 -18.85 1.89
C GLU A 393 3.03 -19.55 0.97
N SER A 394 2.54 -20.32 0.00
CA SER A 394 3.38 -20.98 -1.01
C SER A 394 2.62 -21.18 -2.32
N GLY A 395 3.27 -20.94 -3.45
CA GLY A 395 2.64 -21.07 -4.76
C GLY A 395 3.60 -21.05 -5.95
N PRO A 396 3.11 -21.38 -7.16
CA PRO A 396 1.73 -21.75 -7.45
C PRO A 396 1.47 -23.25 -7.18
N SER A 397 0.21 -23.64 -7.24
CA SER A 397 -0.21 -25.05 -7.21
C SER A 397 -1.23 -25.35 -8.32
N GLY A 398 -1.45 -26.63 -8.62
CA GLY A 398 -2.45 -27.04 -9.63
C GLY A 398 -1.94 -26.87 -11.07
N THR A 399 -2.65 -26.10 -11.90
CA THR A 399 -2.31 -25.89 -13.31
C THR A 399 -2.01 -24.42 -13.59
N VAL A 400 -0.87 -24.14 -14.23
CA VAL A 400 -0.40 -22.77 -14.54
C VAL A 400 -0.44 -22.55 -16.05
N ARG A 401 -1.07 -21.45 -16.47
CA ARG A 401 -1.40 -21.15 -17.88
C ARG A 401 -0.32 -20.35 -18.64
N THR A 402 0.93 -20.36 -18.17
CA THR A 402 2.04 -19.58 -18.74
C THR A 402 3.36 -20.35 -18.79
N ALA A 403 4.20 -20.08 -19.79
CA ALA A 403 5.57 -20.61 -19.92
C ALA A 403 6.59 -19.87 -19.03
N SER A 404 6.20 -18.77 -18.36
CA SER A 404 7.02 -18.05 -17.39
C SER A 404 6.30 -18.05 -16.05
N VAL A 405 6.62 -19.04 -15.21
CA VAL A 405 5.93 -19.27 -13.94
C VAL A 405 6.65 -18.55 -12.81
N LEU A 406 5.98 -17.57 -12.20
CA LEU A 406 6.45 -16.98 -10.94
C LEU A 406 6.10 -17.94 -9.79
N VAL A 407 7.10 -18.35 -9.04
CA VAL A 407 7.00 -19.14 -7.80
C VAL A 407 7.22 -18.20 -6.63
N THR A 408 6.35 -18.26 -5.62
CA THR A 408 6.37 -17.38 -4.44
C THR A 408 6.25 -18.16 -3.14
N LEU A 409 6.93 -17.67 -2.11
CA LEU A 409 6.91 -18.18 -0.75
C LEU A 409 6.89 -17.02 0.25
N LYS A 410 6.21 -17.21 1.38
CA LYS A 410 6.19 -16.25 2.50
C LYS A 410 6.48 -16.97 3.80
N THR A 411 7.59 -16.66 4.46
CA THR A 411 7.93 -17.18 5.79
C THR A 411 7.24 -16.36 6.88
N ASN A 412 7.22 -16.89 8.10
CA ASN A 412 6.71 -16.20 9.29
C ASN A 412 7.70 -15.22 9.93
N GLU A 413 8.97 -15.30 9.55
CA GLU A 413 10.10 -14.49 10.03
C GLU A 413 11.19 -14.39 8.93
N PRO A 414 12.24 -13.55 9.10
CA PRO A 414 13.34 -13.46 8.13
C PRO A 414 14.02 -14.81 7.94
N ALA A 415 14.20 -15.22 6.69
CA ALA A 415 14.78 -16.51 6.37
C ALA A 415 15.67 -16.50 5.13
N TYR A 416 16.48 -17.54 5.00
CA TYR A 416 17.18 -17.94 3.78
C TYR A 416 16.51 -19.21 3.26
N VAL A 417 16.11 -19.24 1.99
CA VAL A 417 15.22 -20.27 1.45
C VAL A 417 15.87 -21.00 0.30
N ARG A 418 15.91 -22.33 0.43
CA ARG A 418 16.53 -23.23 -0.55
C ARG A 418 15.53 -24.24 -1.11
N TRP A 419 15.86 -24.74 -2.28
CA TRP A 419 15.04 -25.71 -2.99
C TRP A 419 15.83 -26.81 -3.70
N GLY A 420 15.13 -27.92 -3.92
CA GLY A 420 15.59 -29.05 -4.72
C GLY A 420 14.44 -29.76 -5.44
N LEU A 421 14.78 -30.58 -6.44
CA LEU A 421 13.84 -31.46 -7.14
C LEU A 421 13.62 -32.80 -6.39
N VAL A 422 14.20 -32.94 -5.20
CA VAL A 422 14.16 -34.10 -4.29
C VAL A 422 14.15 -33.59 -2.84
N ASP A 423 13.46 -34.30 -1.94
CA ASP A 423 13.42 -33.95 -0.51
C ASP A 423 14.79 -34.23 0.13
N GLN A 424 15.38 -33.19 0.72
CA GLN A 424 16.73 -33.20 1.29
C GLN A 424 16.84 -32.18 2.44
N PRO A 425 17.68 -32.39 3.47
CA PRO A 425 18.00 -31.38 4.47
C PRO A 425 18.54 -30.07 3.88
N TYR A 426 18.28 -28.95 4.58
CA TYR A 426 18.57 -27.59 4.10
C TYR A 426 20.06 -27.35 3.78
N GLU A 427 20.95 -27.97 4.55
CA GLU A 427 22.41 -27.91 4.41
C GLU A 427 22.90 -28.62 3.13
N THR A 428 22.12 -29.59 2.64
CA THR A 428 22.41 -30.36 1.43
C THR A 428 21.74 -29.79 0.17
N MET A 429 20.69 -28.98 0.33
CA MET A 429 20.18 -28.16 -0.77
C MET A 429 21.21 -27.09 -1.17
N THR A 430 21.56 -27.03 -2.45
CA THR A 430 22.57 -26.11 -2.99
C THR A 430 21.98 -24.90 -3.73
N THR A 431 20.67 -24.90 -3.99
CA THR A 431 19.99 -23.85 -4.77
C THR A 431 19.19 -22.95 -3.86
N GLN A 432 19.57 -21.67 -3.76
CA GLN A 432 18.80 -20.64 -3.05
C GLN A 432 17.69 -20.07 -3.93
N PHE A 433 16.75 -19.36 -3.32
CA PHE A 433 15.87 -18.45 -4.04
C PHE A 433 16.67 -17.22 -4.51
N PRO A 434 16.50 -16.74 -5.75
CA PRO A 434 17.23 -15.60 -6.30
C PRO A 434 16.72 -14.24 -5.78
N SER A 435 15.61 -14.24 -5.05
CA SER A 435 14.99 -13.07 -4.42
C SER A 435 14.36 -13.49 -3.09
N GLY A 436 14.59 -12.70 -2.04
CA GLY A 436 13.96 -12.86 -0.72
C GLY A 436 14.91 -13.10 0.45
N GLU A 437 16.09 -13.68 0.21
CA GLU A 437 17.11 -14.05 1.21
C GLU A 437 17.31 -13.00 2.32
N GLY A 438 17.27 -13.42 3.58
CA GLY A 438 17.29 -12.52 4.75
C GLY A 438 15.99 -11.73 4.95
N GLY A 439 14.85 -12.31 4.56
CA GLY A 439 13.55 -11.63 4.57
C GLY A 439 12.37 -12.59 4.56
N PHE A 440 11.16 -12.03 4.46
CA PHE A 440 9.90 -12.79 4.60
C PHE A 440 9.36 -13.32 3.27
N ASN A 441 9.57 -12.57 2.17
CA ASN A 441 8.92 -12.81 0.89
C ASN A 441 9.97 -13.25 -0.14
N HIS A 442 9.83 -14.46 -0.68
CA HIS A 442 10.81 -15.10 -1.57
C HIS A 442 10.18 -15.42 -2.92
N SER A 443 10.94 -15.24 -4.00
CA SER A 443 10.43 -15.56 -5.35
C SER A 443 11.48 -16.05 -6.33
N MET A 444 11.06 -16.90 -7.27
CA MET A 444 11.85 -17.33 -8.42
C MET A 444 10.98 -17.45 -9.68
N VAL A 445 11.58 -17.29 -10.86
CA VAL A 445 10.88 -17.53 -12.14
C VAL A 445 11.35 -18.85 -12.74
N VAL A 446 10.40 -19.72 -13.07
CA VAL A 446 10.62 -21.05 -13.65
C VAL A 446 10.16 -21.04 -15.11
N ALA A 447 11.04 -21.47 -16.02
CA ALA A 447 10.70 -21.70 -17.41
C ALA A 447 9.82 -22.95 -17.55
N GLY A 448 8.54 -22.73 -17.85
CA GLY A 448 7.48 -23.73 -17.92
C GLY A 448 7.33 -24.36 -19.31
N VAL A 449 7.25 -25.69 -19.36
CA VAL A 449 6.99 -26.47 -20.58
C VAL A 449 5.57 -27.05 -20.52
N HIS A 450 4.76 -26.84 -21.56
CA HIS A 450 3.39 -27.40 -21.62
C HIS A 450 3.39 -28.93 -21.43
N GLY A 451 2.49 -29.42 -20.59
CA GLY A 451 2.35 -30.82 -20.20
C GLY A 451 3.31 -31.27 -19.09
N GLN A 452 4.29 -30.44 -18.70
CA GLN A 452 5.27 -30.79 -17.67
C GLN A 452 4.74 -30.42 -16.28
N THR A 453 4.76 -31.40 -15.37
CA THR A 453 4.62 -31.16 -13.92
C THR A 453 5.98 -30.84 -13.30
N TYR A 454 6.02 -29.81 -12.47
CA TYR A 454 7.16 -29.38 -11.68
C TYR A 454 6.86 -29.65 -10.21
N VAL A 455 7.86 -30.15 -9.47
CA VAL A 455 7.77 -30.39 -8.03
C VAL A 455 9.05 -29.84 -7.39
N PHE A 456 8.89 -28.92 -6.46
CA PHE A 456 9.99 -28.32 -5.70
C PHE A 456 9.81 -28.62 -4.22
N TYR A 457 10.82 -29.23 -3.62
CA TYR A 457 10.96 -29.37 -2.18
C TYR A 457 11.70 -28.14 -1.67
N VAL A 458 11.13 -27.46 -0.68
CA VAL A 458 11.62 -26.17 -0.17
C VAL A 458 11.78 -26.19 1.34
N ARG A 459 12.90 -25.62 1.82
CA ARG A 459 13.23 -25.46 3.23
C ARG A 459 13.79 -24.07 3.51
N ALA A 460 13.56 -23.61 4.73
CA ALA A 460 14.07 -22.35 5.26
C ALA A 460 15.06 -22.60 6.42
N ILE A 461 15.90 -21.60 6.68
CA ILE A 461 16.65 -21.40 7.93
C ILE A 461 16.58 -19.92 8.31
N ASP A 462 16.59 -19.61 9.60
CA ASP A 462 16.74 -18.24 10.13
C ASP A 462 18.23 -17.86 10.34
N ASP A 463 18.47 -16.65 10.87
CA ASP A 463 19.80 -16.19 11.32
C ASP A 463 20.30 -16.88 12.61
N SER A 464 19.40 -17.45 13.42
CA SER A 464 19.72 -18.19 14.65
C SER A 464 20.32 -19.57 14.35
N GLY A 465 20.07 -20.11 13.16
CA GLY A 465 20.46 -21.44 12.70
C GLY A 465 19.37 -22.52 12.80
N ASN A 466 18.11 -22.20 13.10
CA ASN A 466 17.05 -23.22 13.15
C ASN A 466 16.52 -23.50 11.73
N SER A 467 16.69 -24.74 11.27
CA SER A 467 16.29 -25.15 9.91
C SER A 467 15.04 -26.00 9.91
N MET A 468 14.25 -25.92 8.83
CA MET A 468 13.06 -26.75 8.67
C MET A 468 13.40 -28.26 8.65
N ASP A 469 12.86 -29.02 9.61
CA ASP A 469 12.97 -30.49 9.67
C ASP A 469 12.32 -31.20 8.46
N THR A 470 11.30 -30.60 7.87
CA THR A 470 10.54 -31.13 6.72
C THR A 470 10.53 -30.13 5.57
N SER A 471 10.53 -30.64 4.33
CA SER A 471 10.34 -29.79 3.16
C SER A 471 8.86 -29.48 2.96
N ALA A 472 8.51 -28.22 2.73
CA ALA A 472 7.25 -27.90 2.04
C ALA A 472 7.38 -28.27 0.55
N VAL A 473 6.24 -28.46 -0.13
CA VAL A 473 6.22 -28.97 -1.51
C VAL A 473 5.37 -28.06 -2.39
N ILE A 474 6.02 -27.35 -3.31
CA ILE A 474 5.37 -26.60 -4.39
C ILE A 474 5.20 -27.56 -5.57
N SER A 475 3.98 -27.71 -6.09
CA SER A 475 3.68 -28.67 -7.15
C SER A 475 2.63 -28.12 -8.13
N PHE A 476 3.05 -27.94 -9.38
CA PHE A 476 2.19 -27.41 -10.45
C PHE A 476 2.49 -28.05 -11.81
N THR A 477 1.50 -28.06 -12.70
CA THR A 477 1.63 -28.49 -14.10
C THR A 477 1.46 -27.30 -15.01
N VAL A 478 2.34 -27.14 -15.99
CA VAL A 478 2.25 -26.03 -16.96
C VAL A 478 1.40 -26.47 -18.14
N ASP A 479 0.43 -25.64 -18.54
CA ASP A 479 -0.36 -25.87 -19.74
C ASP A 479 -0.69 -24.55 -20.43
N THR A 480 0.09 -24.25 -21.48
CA THR A 480 -0.03 -23.06 -22.33
C THR A 480 -0.97 -23.24 -23.52
N THR A 481 -1.77 -24.32 -23.59
CA THR A 481 -2.79 -24.47 -24.65
C THR A 481 -4.07 -23.70 -24.32
N CYS A 482 -4.34 -23.50 -23.03
CA CYS A 482 -5.40 -22.64 -22.53
C CYS A 482 -4.82 -21.33 -21.99
N THR A 483 -5.41 -20.22 -22.41
CA THR A 483 -5.17 -18.89 -21.83
C THR A 483 -6.34 -18.58 -20.88
N SER A 484 -6.04 -18.02 -19.70
CA SER A 484 -7.10 -17.45 -18.87
C SER A 484 -7.57 -16.12 -19.48
N MET A 485 -8.87 -15.98 -19.72
CA MET A 485 -9.47 -14.77 -20.25
C MET A 485 -10.30 -14.06 -19.17
N SER A 486 -10.01 -12.78 -18.96
CA SER A 486 -10.85 -11.86 -18.20
C SER A 486 -12.12 -11.54 -18.99
N TRP A 487 -13.18 -11.09 -18.30
CA TRP A 487 -14.42 -10.63 -18.94
C TRP A 487 -14.20 -9.48 -19.94
N LYS A 488 -13.11 -8.73 -19.77
CA LYS A 488 -12.66 -7.63 -20.66
C LYS A 488 -12.25 -8.13 -22.05
N ASP A 489 -11.78 -9.38 -22.17
CA ASP A 489 -11.12 -9.93 -23.37
C ASP A 489 -12.11 -10.28 -24.49
N PRO A 490 -11.69 -10.21 -25.78
CA PRO A 490 -12.57 -10.46 -26.91
C PRO A 490 -13.04 -11.91 -27.05
N GLY A 491 -12.27 -12.88 -26.55
CA GLY A 491 -12.61 -14.29 -26.55
C GLY A 491 -13.46 -14.77 -25.35
N TYR A 492 -13.84 -13.88 -24.42
CA TYR A 492 -14.66 -14.25 -23.26
C TYR A 492 -16.09 -14.66 -23.67
N ASP A 493 -16.56 -15.77 -23.10
CA ASP A 493 -17.91 -16.31 -23.27
C ASP A 493 -18.85 -15.72 -22.22
N ASP A 494 -19.55 -14.65 -22.60
CA ASP A 494 -20.59 -14.00 -21.80
C ASP A 494 -21.99 -14.61 -22.02
N SER A 495 -22.11 -15.80 -22.60
CA SER A 495 -23.42 -16.41 -22.89
C SER A 495 -24.27 -16.68 -21.64
N SER A 496 -23.62 -16.86 -20.49
CA SER A 496 -24.22 -17.01 -19.16
C SER A 496 -24.72 -15.70 -18.53
N TRP A 497 -24.20 -14.55 -18.97
CA TRP A 497 -24.60 -13.24 -18.44
C TRP A 497 -26.00 -12.88 -18.92
N PRO A 498 -26.88 -12.30 -18.07
CA PRO A 498 -28.13 -11.69 -18.52
C PRO A 498 -27.96 -10.71 -19.71
N LEU A 499 -28.99 -10.61 -20.55
CA LEU A 499 -29.04 -9.69 -21.69
C LEU A 499 -30.14 -8.66 -21.46
N GLY A 500 -29.78 -7.37 -21.40
CA GLY A 500 -30.72 -6.26 -21.26
C GLY A 500 -30.62 -5.26 -22.41
N LEU A 501 -31.47 -4.24 -22.36
CA LEU A 501 -31.35 -3.00 -23.14
C LEU A 501 -30.76 -1.91 -22.24
N ALA A 502 -29.81 -1.13 -22.78
CA ALA A 502 -29.43 0.12 -22.14
C ALA A 502 -30.59 1.13 -22.26
N GLU A 503 -30.78 2.04 -21.32
CA GLU A 503 -29.96 2.34 -20.14
C GLU A 503 -30.16 1.30 -19.02
N PHE A 504 -29.05 0.84 -18.46
CA PHE A 504 -29.01 -0.06 -17.31
C PHE A 504 -28.92 0.77 -16.04
N GLY A 505 -29.63 0.39 -14.97
CA GLY A 505 -29.53 1.16 -13.74
C GLY A 505 -30.46 0.79 -12.60
N TYR A 506 -30.57 1.71 -11.64
CA TYR A 506 -31.68 1.84 -10.71
C TYR A 506 -31.75 3.28 -10.17
N GLY A 507 -32.91 3.68 -9.66
CA GLY A 507 -33.11 4.94 -8.91
C GLY A 507 -33.73 6.07 -9.72
N ASP A 508 -33.31 6.23 -10.98
CA ASP A 508 -33.80 7.25 -11.92
C ASP A 508 -35.25 7.05 -12.38
N GLY A 509 -35.69 5.79 -12.50
CA GLY A 509 -36.99 5.43 -13.09
C GLY A 509 -37.07 5.64 -14.61
N ASN A 510 -35.93 5.84 -15.28
CA ASN A 510 -35.79 5.98 -16.73
C ASN A 510 -35.26 4.70 -17.43
N GLU A 511 -34.92 3.67 -16.64
CA GLU A 511 -34.02 2.59 -17.01
C GLU A 511 -34.73 1.55 -17.88
N ALA A 512 -34.08 1.10 -18.95
CA ALA A 512 -34.61 0.03 -19.80
C ALA A 512 -34.31 -1.36 -19.23
N THR A 513 -33.28 -1.49 -18.38
CA THR A 513 -33.00 -2.70 -17.60
C THR A 513 -32.60 -2.34 -16.17
N THR A 514 -33.44 -2.67 -15.20
CA THR A 514 -33.08 -2.54 -13.77
C THR A 514 -32.05 -3.61 -13.40
N ILE A 515 -30.96 -3.21 -12.73
CA ILE A 515 -29.92 -4.11 -12.22
C ILE A 515 -29.93 -4.18 -10.68
N ALA A 516 -29.22 -5.16 -10.11
CA ALA A 516 -29.03 -5.26 -8.66
C ALA A 516 -28.19 -4.08 -8.11
N ARG A 517 -28.40 -3.74 -6.83
CA ARG A 517 -27.59 -2.74 -6.12
C ARG A 517 -26.21 -3.31 -5.78
N VAL A 518 -25.18 -2.77 -6.41
CA VAL A 518 -23.79 -3.26 -6.37
C VAL A 518 -22.81 -2.08 -6.32
N TYR A 519 -21.58 -2.32 -5.87
CA TYR A 519 -20.52 -1.29 -5.90
C TYR A 519 -19.90 -1.13 -7.29
N THR A 520 -19.82 -2.24 -8.05
CA THR A 520 -19.40 -2.25 -9.46
C THR A 520 -20.36 -3.10 -10.29
N ALA A 521 -20.81 -2.56 -11.42
CA ALA A 521 -21.58 -3.26 -12.44
C ALA A 521 -20.75 -3.46 -13.71
N TYR A 522 -20.89 -4.61 -14.37
CA TYR A 522 -20.08 -5.01 -15.52
C TYR A 522 -20.93 -5.15 -16.79
N PHE A 523 -20.44 -4.66 -17.92
CA PHE A 523 -21.14 -4.66 -19.20
C PHE A 523 -20.23 -5.16 -20.33
N ARG A 524 -20.78 -5.94 -21.26
CA ARG A 524 -20.03 -6.49 -22.40
C ARG A 524 -20.88 -6.58 -23.68
N LYS A 525 -20.24 -6.35 -24.83
CA LYS A 525 -20.88 -6.40 -26.14
C LYS A 525 -19.90 -6.71 -27.26
N SER A 526 -20.22 -7.73 -28.06
CA SER A 526 -19.55 -8.00 -29.33
C SER A 526 -20.12 -7.12 -30.45
N MET A 527 -19.25 -6.68 -31.35
CA MET A 527 -19.57 -5.93 -32.55
C MET A 527 -18.77 -6.47 -33.75
N SER A 528 -19.22 -6.19 -34.97
CA SER A 528 -18.51 -6.59 -36.19
C SER A 528 -18.05 -5.37 -36.99
N VAL A 529 -16.75 -5.29 -37.29
CA VAL A 529 -16.15 -4.21 -38.08
C VAL A 529 -15.60 -4.82 -39.37
N SER A 530 -16.28 -4.59 -40.50
CA SER A 530 -16.01 -5.30 -41.77
C SER A 530 -14.79 -4.78 -42.55
N ASN A 531 -14.10 -3.76 -42.02
CA ASN A 531 -12.75 -3.30 -42.36
C ASN A 531 -12.46 -2.03 -41.52
N PRO A 532 -11.54 -2.04 -40.54
CA PRO A 532 -11.22 -0.87 -39.74
C PRO A 532 -10.30 0.15 -40.43
N ALA A 533 -9.61 -0.20 -41.52
CA ALA A 533 -8.61 0.65 -42.16
C ALA A 533 -9.11 2.01 -42.74
N PRO A 534 -10.40 2.20 -43.11
CA PRO A 534 -10.92 3.51 -43.53
C PRO A 534 -11.28 4.46 -42.38
N LEU A 535 -11.32 3.97 -41.13
CA LEU A 535 -11.76 4.75 -39.97
C LEU A 535 -10.65 5.75 -39.57
N SER A 536 -10.99 7.03 -39.52
CA SER A 536 -10.03 8.12 -39.22
C SER A 536 -10.25 8.80 -37.86
N SER A 537 -11.32 8.44 -37.15
CA SER A 537 -11.57 8.83 -35.77
C SER A 537 -12.34 7.72 -35.04
N LEU A 538 -12.28 7.72 -33.72
CA LEU A 538 -13.07 6.82 -32.88
C LEU A 538 -13.41 7.52 -31.57
N ALA A 539 -14.69 7.59 -31.23
CA ALA A 539 -15.17 8.22 -30.00
C ALA A 539 -16.19 7.35 -29.28
N LEU A 540 -16.18 7.44 -27.95
CA LEU A 540 -17.23 6.92 -27.07
C LEU A 540 -18.24 8.02 -26.79
N GLU A 541 -19.53 7.66 -26.77
CA GLU A 541 -20.58 8.50 -26.18
C GLU A 541 -21.09 7.77 -24.94
N LEU A 542 -20.67 8.22 -23.76
CA LEU A 542 -20.91 7.58 -22.47
C LEU A 542 -21.96 8.34 -21.68
N ASN A 543 -23.06 7.67 -21.35
CA ASN A 543 -23.89 8.03 -20.23
C ASN A 543 -23.55 7.04 -19.10
N TYR A 544 -23.11 7.54 -17.95
CA TYR A 544 -22.66 6.73 -16.83
C TYR A 544 -22.90 7.48 -15.53
N ASP A 545 -23.05 6.73 -14.44
CA ASP A 545 -23.06 7.27 -13.09
C ASP A 545 -21.69 7.11 -12.41
N ASP A 546 -21.31 8.08 -11.58
CA ASP A 546 -20.08 8.14 -10.78
C ASP A 546 -18.75 7.89 -11.53
N GLY A 547 -18.31 6.65 -11.70
CA GLY A 547 -17.04 6.28 -12.35
C GLY A 547 -17.19 5.18 -13.40
N VAL A 548 -16.47 5.28 -14.52
CA VAL A 548 -16.49 4.27 -15.60
C VAL A 548 -15.10 4.01 -16.20
N ILE A 549 -14.81 2.73 -16.47
CA ILE A 549 -13.64 2.29 -17.25
C ILE A 549 -14.11 1.46 -18.44
N VAL A 550 -13.60 1.77 -19.63
CA VAL A 550 -14.01 1.14 -20.90
C VAL A 550 -12.81 0.45 -21.56
N TYR A 551 -13.02 -0.80 -21.95
CA TYR A 551 -12.07 -1.68 -22.62
C TYR A 551 -12.52 -2.01 -24.04
N LEU A 552 -11.60 -1.99 -24.99
CA LEU A 552 -11.79 -2.40 -26.38
C LEU A 552 -10.82 -3.56 -26.66
N ASN A 553 -11.35 -4.73 -27.03
CA ASN A 553 -10.57 -5.96 -27.23
C ASN A 553 -9.60 -6.27 -26.05
N GLY A 554 -10.04 -6.07 -24.80
CA GLY A 554 -9.27 -6.32 -23.58
C GLY A 554 -8.39 -5.15 -23.09
N ALA A 555 -8.02 -4.21 -23.96
CA ALA A 555 -7.19 -3.06 -23.60
C ALA A 555 -8.02 -1.84 -23.22
N GLU A 556 -7.58 -1.09 -22.20
CA GLU A 556 -8.27 0.11 -21.71
C GLU A 556 -8.17 1.26 -22.73
N VAL A 557 -9.30 1.89 -23.05
CA VAL A 557 -9.39 3.01 -24.00
C VAL A 557 -9.93 4.30 -23.39
N ALA A 558 -10.69 4.22 -22.29
CA ALA A 558 -11.14 5.39 -21.53
C ALA A 558 -11.33 5.05 -20.05
N ARG A 559 -11.06 6.04 -19.20
CA ARG A 559 -11.27 6.03 -17.75
C ARG A 559 -11.79 7.41 -17.34
N LEU A 560 -12.97 7.47 -16.74
CA LEU A 560 -13.60 8.69 -16.23
C LEU A 560 -14.05 8.45 -14.79
N GLY A 561 -13.92 9.45 -13.92
CA GLY A 561 -14.35 9.36 -12.51
C GLY A 561 -13.65 8.27 -11.68
N MET A 562 -12.54 7.69 -12.14
CA MET A 562 -11.84 6.57 -11.46
C MET A 562 -10.38 6.92 -11.19
N PRO A 563 -9.77 6.39 -10.10
CA PRO A 563 -8.39 6.72 -9.72
C PRO A 563 -7.38 6.20 -10.75
N ALA A 564 -6.16 6.76 -10.74
CA ALA A 564 -5.09 6.34 -11.65
C ALA A 564 -4.39 5.01 -11.24
N SER A 565 -4.79 4.42 -10.10
CA SER A 565 -4.27 3.15 -9.59
C SER A 565 -4.84 1.93 -10.34
N GLN A 566 -4.40 0.74 -9.93
CA GLN A 566 -5.17 -0.47 -10.17
C GLN A 566 -6.56 -0.33 -9.51
N VAL A 567 -7.58 -0.90 -10.16
CA VAL A 567 -9.00 -0.80 -9.77
C VAL A 567 -9.57 -2.22 -9.67
N GLY A 568 -10.08 -2.56 -8.48
CA GLY A 568 -10.86 -3.77 -8.21
C GLY A 568 -12.37 -3.50 -8.21
N TYR A 569 -13.19 -4.54 -7.99
CA TYR A 569 -14.66 -4.42 -7.93
C TYR A 569 -15.19 -3.65 -6.69
N ASP A 570 -14.30 -3.39 -5.75
CA ASP A 570 -14.44 -2.76 -4.45
C ASP A 570 -13.87 -1.33 -4.42
N THR A 571 -13.24 -0.90 -5.51
CA THR A 571 -12.69 0.46 -5.66
C THR A 571 -13.80 1.43 -6.05
N TRP A 572 -13.95 2.50 -5.26
CA TRP A 572 -14.91 3.57 -5.53
C TRP A 572 -14.48 4.50 -6.67
N ALA A 573 -15.45 5.21 -7.24
CA ALA A 573 -15.22 6.39 -8.06
C ALA A 573 -14.52 7.50 -7.23
N SER A 574 -13.71 8.30 -7.91
CA SER A 574 -13.00 9.45 -7.35
C SER A 574 -13.79 10.77 -7.45
N THR A 575 -14.95 10.75 -8.11
CA THR A 575 -15.84 11.91 -8.30
C THR A 575 -17.28 11.45 -8.51
N ALA A 576 -18.25 12.06 -7.81
CA ALA A 576 -19.64 12.05 -8.23
C ALA A 576 -19.80 12.46 -9.71
N HIS A 577 -20.64 11.75 -10.46
CA HIS A 577 -21.05 12.12 -11.82
C HIS A 577 -22.46 11.61 -12.11
N GLU A 578 -23.46 12.47 -12.02
CA GLU A 578 -24.87 12.12 -12.24
C GLU A 578 -25.13 11.59 -13.66
N GLY A 579 -25.98 10.57 -13.76
CA GLY A 579 -26.44 10.01 -15.04
C GLY A 579 -27.33 10.95 -15.89
N GLY A 580 -27.71 10.46 -17.06
CA GLY A 580 -28.69 11.07 -17.97
C GLY A 580 -28.13 11.98 -19.06
N THR A 581 -26.83 12.31 -19.06
CA THR A 581 -26.17 13.10 -20.11
C THR A 581 -24.99 12.35 -20.73
N TYR A 582 -24.86 12.39 -22.06
CA TYR A 582 -23.78 11.70 -22.77
C TYR A 582 -22.52 12.55 -22.87
N THR A 583 -21.49 12.19 -22.11
CA THR A 583 -20.12 12.67 -22.26
C THR A 583 -19.45 12.03 -23.47
N THR A 584 -18.84 12.84 -24.35
CA THR A 584 -18.13 12.35 -25.53
C THR A 584 -16.63 12.27 -25.25
N VAL A 585 -16.02 11.10 -25.45
CA VAL A 585 -14.57 10.87 -25.26
C VAL A 585 -13.94 10.50 -26.60
N ASP A 586 -12.97 11.28 -27.07
CA ASP A 586 -12.13 10.90 -28.21
C ASP A 586 -11.13 9.82 -27.75
N ILE A 587 -11.22 8.63 -28.37
CA ILE A 587 -10.34 7.48 -28.16
C ILE A 587 -9.58 7.10 -29.44
N THR A 588 -9.46 8.02 -30.41
CA THR A 588 -8.92 7.76 -31.75
C THR A 588 -7.52 7.15 -31.70
N ALA A 589 -6.64 7.65 -30.83
CA ALA A 589 -5.25 7.19 -30.73
C ALA A 589 -5.12 5.83 -30.02
N GLN A 590 -6.01 5.56 -29.06
CA GLN A 590 -6.01 4.37 -28.21
C GLN A 590 -6.72 3.20 -28.91
N GLY A 591 -7.89 3.47 -29.51
CA GLY A 591 -8.82 2.45 -29.97
C GLY A 591 -8.69 2.04 -31.43
N LEU A 592 -8.29 2.93 -32.35
CA LEU A 592 -8.08 2.53 -33.76
C LEU A 592 -7.04 1.41 -33.94
N PRO A 593 -5.89 1.39 -33.22
CA PRO A 593 -4.93 0.28 -33.29
C PRO A 593 -5.46 -1.06 -32.77
N LEU A 594 -6.50 -1.03 -31.92
CA LEU A 594 -7.11 -2.21 -31.30
C LEU A 594 -8.21 -2.81 -32.17
N LEU A 595 -8.79 -2.06 -33.11
CA LEU A 595 -9.83 -2.58 -34.00
C LEU A 595 -9.26 -3.54 -35.04
N HIS A 596 -9.96 -4.65 -35.25
CA HIS A 596 -9.57 -5.71 -36.19
C HIS A 596 -10.73 -6.02 -37.15
N ASP A 597 -10.41 -6.59 -38.32
CA ASP A 597 -11.44 -7.04 -39.27
C ASP A 597 -12.22 -8.23 -38.69
N GLY A 598 -13.55 -8.18 -38.76
CA GLY A 598 -14.45 -9.15 -38.15
C GLY A 598 -14.90 -8.78 -36.74
N GLN A 599 -14.85 -9.74 -35.80
CA GLN A 599 -15.42 -9.59 -34.46
C GLN A 599 -14.48 -8.82 -33.51
N ASN A 600 -15.06 -7.90 -32.75
CA ASN A 600 -14.42 -7.10 -31.73
C ASN A 600 -15.31 -7.08 -30.48
N SER A 601 -14.76 -6.92 -29.27
CA SER A 601 -15.52 -6.68 -28.04
C SER A 601 -15.31 -5.26 -27.53
N ILE A 602 -16.37 -4.67 -27.00
CA ILE A 602 -16.29 -3.54 -26.07
C ILE A 602 -16.88 -3.97 -24.73
N ALA A 603 -16.25 -3.56 -23.65
CA ALA A 603 -16.63 -3.91 -22.29
C ALA A 603 -16.46 -2.71 -21.36
N ALA A 604 -17.24 -2.62 -20.28
CA ALA A 604 -17.16 -1.55 -19.31
C ALA A 604 -17.38 -2.06 -17.88
N GLN A 605 -16.77 -1.38 -16.92
CA GLN A 605 -17.07 -1.47 -15.49
C GLN A 605 -17.50 -0.08 -15.01
N VAL A 606 -18.62 0.00 -14.31
CA VAL A 606 -19.20 1.23 -13.74
C VAL A 606 -19.21 1.09 -12.22
N HIS A 607 -18.77 2.12 -11.51
CA HIS A 607 -18.45 2.13 -10.08
C HIS A 607 -19.15 3.30 -9.38
N GLN A 608 -19.73 3.05 -8.21
CA GLN A 608 -20.26 4.11 -7.35
C GLN A 608 -19.15 4.94 -6.71
N GLU A 609 -19.42 6.17 -6.26
CA GLU A 609 -18.54 6.92 -5.35
C GLU A 609 -18.65 6.44 -3.89
N GLY A 610 -19.73 5.75 -3.53
CA GLY A 610 -19.90 5.24 -2.17
C GLY A 610 -21.09 4.30 -1.96
N SER A 611 -21.06 3.55 -0.87
CA SER A 611 -22.07 2.56 -0.48
C SER A 611 -23.48 3.14 -0.21
N GLY A 612 -23.59 4.47 -0.13
CA GLY A 612 -24.83 5.21 0.06
C GLY A 612 -25.46 5.79 -1.21
N SER A 613 -24.79 5.72 -2.38
CA SER A 613 -25.31 6.27 -3.65
C SER A 613 -26.71 5.74 -3.96
N SER A 614 -27.64 6.63 -4.33
CA SER A 614 -29.06 6.32 -4.49
C SER A 614 -29.36 5.49 -5.74
N ASP A 615 -28.53 5.62 -6.75
CA ASP A 615 -28.79 5.30 -8.15
C ASP A 615 -27.58 4.60 -8.79
N ILE A 616 -27.69 4.22 -10.06
CA ILE A 616 -26.58 3.90 -10.99
C ILE A 616 -27.18 3.94 -12.39
N SER A 617 -26.44 4.43 -13.38
CA SER A 617 -26.89 4.50 -14.77
C SER A 617 -25.75 4.15 -15.75
N PHE A 618 -26.08 3.48 -16.87
CA PHE A 618 -25.13 3.13 -17.93
C PHE A 618 -25.76 2.98 -19.33
N ASP A 619 -25.22 3.70 -20.30
CA ASP A 619 -25.36 3.45 -21.74
C ASP A 619 -24.11 3.93 -22.51
N LEU A 620 -23.74 3.22 -23.58
CA LEU A 620 -22.53 3.47 -24.35
C LEU A 620 -22.80 3.31 -25.85
N ALA A 621 -22.41 4.33 -26.62
CA ALA A 621 -22.17 4.21 -28.05
C ALA A 621 -20.69 4.32 -28.41
N LEU A 622 -20.32 3.72 -29.55
CA LEU A 622 -19.00 3.79 -30.17
C LEU A 622 -19.19 4.25 -31.62
N VAL A 623 -18.58 5.38 -31.97
CA VAL A 623 -18.79 6.06 -33.26
C VAL A 623 -17.47 6.42 -33.94
N SER A 624 -17.48 6.43 -35.28
CA SER A 624 -16.38 6.86 -36.15
C SER A 624 -16.94 7.85 -37.18
N GLY A 625 -16.82 9.14 -36.90
CA GLY A 625 -17.42 10.19 -37.75
C GLY A 625 -18.95 10.08 -37.80
N THR A 626 -19.49 9.61 -38.92
CA THR A 626 -20.93 9.35 -39.09
C THR A 626 -21.33 7.89 -38.84
N ASP A 627 -20.36 6.98 -38.72
CA ASP A 627 -20.62 5.54 -38.61
C ASP A 627 -20.78 5.13 -37.14
N THR A 628 -21.84 4.38 -36.84
CA THR A 628 -22.14 3.87 -35.49
C THR A 628 -21.75 2.40 -35.40
N LEU A 629 -20.66 2.09 -34.69
CA LEU A 629 -20.18 0.72 -34.46
C LEU A 629 -20.94 0.04 -33.30
N VAL A 630 -21.28 0.83 -32.28
CA VAL A 630 -22.20 0.45 -31.20
C VAL A 630 -23.19 1.60 -30.98
N ALA A 631 -24.48 1.30 -31.01
CA ALA A 631 -25.54 2.29 -30.83
C ALA A 631 -26.01 2.42 -29.36
N ARG A 632 -26.32 3.67 -28.97
CA ARG A 632 -27.00 4.04 -27.72
C ARG A 632 -28.30 3.27 -27.56
N LYS A 633 -28.72 3.02 -26.32
CA LYS A 633 -29.92 2.27 -25.91
C LYS A 633 -30.00 0.87 -26.55
N GLY A 634 -28.85 0.32 -26.95
CA GLY A 634 -28.75 -0.99 -27.57
C GLY A 634 -28.73 -2.13 -26.54
N GLN A 635 -28.79 -3.38 -27.01
CA GLN A 635 -28.64 -4.53 -26.11
C GLN A 635 -27.18 -4.72 -25.67
N TRP A 636 -26.99 -5.16 -24.43
CA TRP A 636 -25.70 -5.52 -23.82
C TRP A 636 -25.86 -6.76 -22.94
N ARG A 637 -24.78 -7.53 -22.78
CA ARG A 637 -24.63 -8.49 -21.68
C ARG A 637 -24.20 -7.73 -20.42
N TYR A 638 -24.70 -8.13 -19.26
CA TYR A 638 -24.32 -7.49 -17.99
C TYR A 638 -24.13 -8.49 -16.85
N SER A 639 -23.34 -8.10 -15.85
CA SER A 639 -23.15 -8.84 -14.60
C SER A 639 -23.24 -7.88 -13.42
N ASP A 640 -24.23 -8.12 -12.56
CA ASP A 640 -24.61 -7.34 -11.38
C ASP A 640 -24.49 -8.20 -10.10
N ILE A 641 -23.47 -9.07 -10.06
CA ILE A 641 -23.24 -10.04 -8.98
C ILE A 641 -22.46 -9.49 -7.77
N GLY A 642 -22.08 -8.20 -7.79
CA GLY A 642 -21.37 -7.54 -6.68
C GLY A 642 -19.91 -7.96 -6.48
N ARG A 643 -19.28 -8.59 -7.48
CA ARG A 643 -17.85 -8.95 -7.52
C ARG A 643 -17.34 -8.95 -8.95
N GLU A 644 -16.02 -8.94 -9.16
CA GLU A 644 -15.48 -9.09 -10.53
C GLU A 644 -15.87 -10.47 -11.12
N PRO A 645 -16.33 -10.54 -12.39
CA PRO A 645 -16.69 -11.80 -13.03
C PRO A 645 -15.50 -12.77 -13.15
N ASP A 646 -15.75 -14.05 -12.84
CA ASP A 646 -14.72 -15.09 -12.87
C ASP A 646 -14.09 -15.23 -14.27
N SER A 647 -12.76 -15.36 -14.32
CA SER A 647 -12.01 -15.60 -15.56
C SER A 647 -12.29 -17.00 -16.10
N ILE A 648 -12.46 -17.13 -17.42
CA ILE A 648 -12.70 -18.42 -18.08
C ILE A 648 -11.43 -18.93 -18.77
N GLU A 649 -11.39 -20.23 -19.07
CA GLU A 649 -10.29 -20.83 -19.84
C GLU A 649 -10.65 -20.89 -21.33
N SER A 650 -9.85 -20.23 -22.17
CA SER A 650 -9.97 -20.29 -23.62
C SER A 650 -8.83 -21.11 -24.22
N CYS A 651 -9.15 -22.29 -24.74
CA CYS A 651 -8.17 -23.30 -25.16
C CYS A 651 -8.05 -23.42 -26.68
N THR A 652 -6.82 -23.34 -27.17
CA THR A 652 -6.46 -23.54 -28.59
C THR A 652 -6.58 -25.01 -28.98
N SER A 653 -7.82 -25.44 -29.25
CA SER A 653 -8.12 -26.77 -29.77
C SER A 653 -7.56 -26.95 -31.19
N GLY A 654 -6.41 -27.63 -31.30
CA GLY A 654 -5.99 -28.24 -32.56
C GLY A 654 -7.10 -29.16 -33.11
N PRO A 655 -7.24 -29.32 -34.43
CA PRO A 655 -8.51 -29.73 -35.07
C PRO A 655 -8.85 -31.22 -34.90
N TYR A 656 -9.27 -31.60 -33.69
CA TYR A 656 -10.12 -32.75 -33.45
C TYR A 656 -11.58 -32.28 -33.37
N SER A 657 -12.29 -32.41 -34.49
CA SER A 657 -13.73 -32.19 -34.56
C SER A 657 -14.48 -33.29 -33.81
N ILE A 658 -14.54 -33.19 -32.48
CA ILE A 658 -15.47 -33.97 -31.67
C ILE A 658 -16.88 -33.45 -31.99
N PRO A 659 -17.81 -34.27 -32.52
CA PRO A 659 -19.17 -33.82 -32.77
C PRO A 659 -19.81 -33.35 -31.45
N ALA A 660 -20.61 -32.29 -31.50
CA ALA A 660 -21.16 -31.64 -30.32
C ALA A 660 -22.05 -32.57 -29.46
N ALA A 661 -21.42 -33.31 -28.55
CA ALA A 661 -22.08 -33.99 -27.47
C ALA A 661 -22.47 -32.93 -26.43
N GLN A 662 -23.73 -32.47 -26.48
CA GLN A 662 -24.32 -31.77 -25.35
C GLN A 662 -24.10 -32.61 -24.10
N VAL A 663 -23.35 -32.10 -23.12
CA VAL A 663 -23.21 -32.72 -21.81
C VAL A 663 -24.58 -32.65 -21.13
N PRO A 664 -25.31 -33.76 -20.95
CA PRO A 664 -26.58 -33.72 -20.25
C PRO A 664 -26.27 -33.81 -18.76
N GLU A 665 -26.68 -32.83 -17.96
CA GLU A 665 -26.65 -32.91 -16.49
C GLU A 665 -27.53 -34.07 -16.00
N LYS A 666 -26.94 -35.28 -15.96
CA LYS A 666 -27.57 -36.53 -15.51
C LYS A 666 -26.52 -37.37 -14.82
N SER A 667 -26.26 -36.99 -13.57
CA SER A 667 -25.32 -37.64 -12.67
C SER A 667 -25.57 -39.16 -12.58
N LEU A 668 -24.47 -39.91 -12.52
CA LEU A 668 -24.47 -41.28 -12.03
C LEU A 668 -24.52 -41.19 -10.49
N MET A 669 -25.59 -41.72 -9.91
CA MET A 669 -25.91 -41.63 -8.49
C MET A 669 -25.60 -42.97 -7.80
N VAL A 670 -25.04 -42.90 -6.60
CA VAL A 670 -24.55 -44.07 -5.85
C VAL A 670 -24.95 -43.90 -4.38
N PHE A 671 -25.98 -44.62 -3.95
CA PHE A 671 -26.62 -44.42 -2.64
C PHE A 671 -27.15 -45.73 -2.01
N PRO A 672 -27.33 -45.80 -0.67
CA PRO A 672 -26.82 -44.86 0.34
C PRO A 672 -25.34 -45.13 0.68
N ASN A 673 -24.71 -44.12 1.26
CA ASN A 673 -23.34 -44.14 1.78
C ASN A 673 -23.36 -44.30 3.33
N PRO A 674 -22.32 -44.81 4.01
CA PRO A 674 -21.28 -45.76 3.58
C PRO A 674 -21.49 -47.19 4.15
N PHE A 675 -22.32 -47.34 5.19
CA PHE A 675 -22.34 -48.50 6.11
C PHE A 675 -23.12 -49.74 5.62
N ASN A 676 -23.43 -49.83 4.33
CA ASN A 676 -24.24 -50.91 3.77
C ASN A 676 -23.40 -51.80 2.83
N PRO A 677 -23.31 -53.13 3.05
CA PRO A 677 -22.66 -54.04 2.11
C PRO A 677 -23.38 -54.16 0.76
N ALA A 678 -24.50 -53.48 0.57
CA ALA A 678 -25.25 -53.33 -0.67
C ALA A 678 -25.39 -51.84 -1.06
N VAL A 679 -24.92 -51.47 -2.25
CA VAL A 679 -24.95 -50.10 -2.78
C VAL A 679 -25.80 -50.05 -4.04
N THR A 680 -26.75 -49.12 -4.12
CA THR A 680 -27.60 -48.92 -5.30
C THR A 680 -26.95 -47.90 -6.24
N ILE A 681 -26.71 -48.34 -7.47
CA ILE A 681 -26.20 -47.51 -8.57
C ILE A 681 -27.39 -47.16 -9.46
N GLN A 682 -27.64 -45.87 -9.71
CA GLN A 682 -28.75 -45.38 -10.53
C GLN A 682 -28.27 -44.25 -11.44
N CYS A 683 -28.82 -44.09 -12.64
CA CYS A 683 -28.51 -42.96 -13.51
C CYS A 683 -29.76 -42.24 -14.00
N GLY A 684 -29.64 -40.97 -14.36
CA GLY A 684 -30.73 -40.25 -15.05
C GLY A 684 -31.11 -40.92 -16.39
N LYS A 685 -32.28 -40.58 -16.93
CA LYS A 685 -32.75 -41.11 -18.23
C LYS A 685 -31.75 -40.77 -19.35
N ILE A 686 -31.03 -41.79 -19.83
CA ILE A 686 -30.13 -41.73 -20.99
C ILE A 686 -30.97 -41.52 -22.27
N PRO A 687 -30.83 -40.41 -23.01
CA PRO A 687 -31.56 -40.20 -24.26
C PRO A 687 -31.03 -41.11 -25.39
N GLY A 688 -31.91 -41.61 -26.25
CA GLY A 688 -31.52 -42.30 -27.49
C GLY A 688 -30.78 -43.64 -27.34
N LYS A 689 -30.67 -44.19 -26.12
CA LYS A 689 -30.07 -45.51 -25.86
C LYS A 689 -31.09 -46.39 -25.14
N ASP A 690 -31.49 -47.49 -25.76
CA ASP A 690 -32.17 -48.63 -25.13
C ASP A 690 -31.32 -49.88 -25.39
N GLY A 691 -31.15 -50.73 -24.37
CA GLY A 691 -30.30 -51.93 -24.47
C GLY A 691 -29.54 -52.24 -23.19
N LEU A 692 -28.50 -53.07 -23.32
CA LEU A 692 -27.56 -53.40 -22.25
C LEU A 692 -26.61 -52.24 -21.95
N VAL A 693 -26.26 -52.09 -20.67
CA VAL A 693 -25.20 -51.20 -20.19
C VAL A 693 -24.38 -51.91 -19.11
N THR A 694 -23.13 -51.53 -18.99
CA THR A 694 -22.15 -52.15 -18.08
C THR A 694 -21.69 -51.10 -17.07
N VAL A 695 -21.75 -51.41 -15.77
CA VAL A 695 -21.07 -50.60 -14.74
C VAL A 695 -19.81 -51.33 -14.29
N GLU A 696 -18.66 -50.73 -14.54
CA GLU A 696 -17.35 -51.19 -14.07
C GLU A 696 -17.01 -50.45 -12.78
N ILE A 697 -16.41 -51.16 -11.81
CA ILE A 697 -16.08 -50.63 -10.48
C ILE A 697 -14.58 -50.83 -10.24
N PHE A 698 -13.89 -49.75 -9.89
CA PHE A 698 -12.43 -49.70 -9.72
C PHE A 698 -12.04 -49.15 -8.35
N ARG A 699 -10.86 -49.53 -7.87
CA ARG A 699 -10.15 -48.76 -6.81
C ARG A 699 -9.51 -47.51 -7.42
N VAL A 700 -9.10 -46.57 -6.57
CA VAL A 700 -8.38 -45.34 -6.98
C VAL A 700 -7.14 -45.64 -7.84
N ASN A 701 -6.46 -46.77 -7.61
CA ASN A 701 -5.29 -47.20 -8.40
C ASN A 701 -5.64 -47.86 -9.76
N GLY A 702 -6.87 -47.72 -10.26
CA GLY A 702 -7.33 -48.27 -11.53
C GLY A 702 -7.57 -49.79 -11.54
N SER A 703 -7.28 -50.52 -10.45
CA SER A 703 -7.57 -51.96 -10.39
C SER A 703 -9.08 -52.23 -10.38
N SER A 704 -9.54 -53.08 -11.30
CA SER A 704 -10.94 -53.52 -11.35
C SER A 704 -11.32 -54.34 -10.10
N VAL A 705 -12.58 -54.20 -9.68
CA VAL A 705 -13.15 -54.77 -8.46
C VAL A 705 -14.37 -55.62 -8.79
N ALA A 706 -15.24 -55.11 -9.67
CA ALA A 706 -16.44 -55.79 -10.13
C ALA A 706 -16.96 -55.17 -11.43
N THR A 707 -17.73 -55.95 -12.18
CA THR A 707 -18.47 -55.52 -13.36
C THR A 707 -19.92 -55.94 -13.21
N VAL A 708 -20.86 -55.03 -13.47
CA VAL A 708 -22.30 -55.22 -13.27
C VAL A 708 -23.04 -54.91 -14.57
N GLU A 709 -23.56 -55.93 -15.23
CA GLU A 709 -24.36 -55.78 -16.44
C GLU A 709 -25.85 -55.61 -16.12
N THR A 710 -26.52 -54.76 -16.88
CA THR A 710 -27.92 -54.37 -16.67
C THR A 710 -28.51 -53.78 -17.96
N THR A 711 -29.75 -53.29 -17.93
CA THR A 711 -30.34 -52.52 -19.03
C THR A 711 -30.58 -51.07 -18.62
N VAL A 712 -30.58 -50.14 -19.59
CA VAL A 712 -30.89 -48.71 -19.38
C VAL A 712 -32.18 -48.55 -18.58
N ALA A 713 -33.25 -49.25 -18.98
CA ALA A 713 -34.55 -49.21 -18.32
C ALA A 713 -34.49 -49.62 -16.83
N LYS A 714 -33.65 -50.60 -16.48
CA LYS A 714 -33.48 -51.06 -15.09
C LYS A 714 -32.66 -50.06 -14.27
N ILE A 715 -31.50 -49.64 -14.77
CA ILE A 715 -30.60 -48.73 -14.03
C ILE A 715 -31.13 -47.30 -13.91
N SER A 716 -32.01 -46.83 -14.81
CA SER A 716 -32.66 -45.53 -14.64
C SER A 716 -33.90 -45.56 -13.72
N ARG A 717 -34.73 -46.63 -13.77
CA ARG A 717 -35.97 -46.68 -12.96
C ARG A 717 -35.78 -47.21 -11.55
N ASN A 718 -35.07 -48.33 -11.41
CA ASN A 718 -35.02 -49.11 -10.17
C ASN A 718 -33.60 -49.15 -9.56
N GLY A 719 -32.61 -48.59 -10.26
CA GLY A 719 -31.20 -48.78 -9.98
C GLY A 719 -30.74 -50.22 -10.14
N VAL A 720 -29.49 -50.48 -9.76
CA VAL A 720 -28.89 -51.81 -9.67
C VAL A 720 -28.06 -51.89 -8.39
N VAL A 721 -28.31 -52.93 -7.59
CA VAL A 721 -27.58 -53.16 -6.35
C VAL A 721 -26.31 -53.95 -6.63
N TRP A 722 -25.16 -53.33 -6.38
CA TRP A 722 -23.89 -54.05 -6.22
C TRP A 722 -23.72 -54.44 -4.76
N LYS A 723 -23.28 -55.68 -4.50
CA LYS A 723 -22.97 -56.16 -3.14
C LYS A 723 -21.46 -56.26 -2.96
N ALA A 724 -20.90 -55.43 -2.09
CA ALA A 724 -19.46 -55.29 -1.83
C ALA A 724 -18.89 -56.42 -0.95
N VAL A 725 -19.33 -57.66 -1.15
CA VAL A 725 -18.93 -58.82 -0.35
C VAL A 725 -17.47 -59.17 -0.66
N GLY A 726 -16.64 -59.21 0.38
CA GLY A 726 -15.19 -59.46 0.23
C GLY A 726 -14.35 -58.23 -0.14
N VAL A 727 -14.98 -57.07 -0.33
CA VAL A 727 -14.29 -55.81 -0.67
C VAL A 727 -13.84 -55.09 0.61
N SER A 728 -12.76 -54.31 0.52
CA SER A 728 -12.20 -53.52 1.64
C SER A 728 -12.80 -52.11 1.71
N SER A 729 -12.80 -51.50 2.89
CA SER A 729 -13.09 -50.07 3.06
C SER A 729 -12.16 -49.21 2.18
N GLY A 730 -12.64 -48.07 1.68
CA GLY A 730 -11.89 -47.18 0.80
C GLY A 730 -12.75 -46.44 -0.23
N LEU A 731 -12.10 -45.63 -1.08
CA LEU A 731 -12.74 -44.90 -2.18
C LEU A 731 -12.78 -45.74 -3.46
N TYR A 732 -13.95 -45.79 -4.10
CA TYR A 732 -14.20 -46.55 -5.33
C TYR A 732 -14.75 -45.65 -6.44
N LEU A 733 -14.33 -45.94 -7.67
CA LEU A 733 -14.75 -45.26 -8.89
C LEU A 733 -15.68 -46.17 -9.68
N PHE A 734 -16.83 -45.64 -10.08
CA PHE A 734 -17.87 -46.35 -10.83
C PHE A 734 -17.93 -45.73 -12.25
N ARG A 735 -17.84 -46.56 -13.29
CA ARG A 735 -17.95 -46.15 -14.69
C ARG A 735 -19.10 -46.91 -15.36
N LEU A 736 -20.19 -46.21 -15.67
CA LEU A 736 -21.27 -46.75 -16.50
C LEU A 736 -20.94 -46.51 -17.97
N ARG A 737 -20.99 -47.56 -18.78
CA ARG A 737 -20.83 -47.53 -20.24
C ARG A 737 -22.14 -47.90 -20.94
N ALA A 738 -22.62 -47.03 -21.82
CA ALA A 738 -23.82 -47.19 -22.63
C ALA A 738 -23.49 -47.07 -24.13
N GLY A 739 -22.78 -48.07 -24.64
CA GLY A 739 -22.09 -48.01 -25.94
C GLY A 739 -20.87 -47.09 -25.86
N ASP A 740 -21.02 -45.91 -26.46
CA ASP A 740 -19.99 -44.86 -26.61
C ASP A 740 -20.14 -43.78 -25.52
N ALA A 741 -21.28 -43.74 -24.83
CA ALA A 741 -21.51 -42.83 -23.72
C ALA A 741 -20.94 -43.41 -22.41
N PHE A 742 -20.22 -42.58 -21.67
CA PHE A 742 -19.62 -42.92 -20.38
C PHE A 742 -20.12 -41.96 -19.29
N TYR A 743 -20.39 -42.49 -18.10
CA TYR A 743 -20.77 -41.72 -16.92
C TYR A 743 -19.95 -42.20 -15.72
N SER A 744 -19.45 -41.28 -14.90
CA SER A 744 -18.59 -41.60 -13.76
C SER A 744 -19.17 -41.12 -12.42
N ALA A 745 -18.93 -41.89 -11.37
CA ALA A 745 -19.21 -41.50 -9.99
C ALA A 745 -18.10 -41.99 -9.05
N LYS A 746 -17.98 -41.36 -7.88
CA LYS A 746 -17.09 -41.80 -6.79
C LYS A 746 -17.92 -42.07 -5.54
N ALA A 747 -17.62 -43.14 -4.80
CA ALA A 747 -18.27 -43.43 -3.52
C ALA A 747 -17.27 -44.02 -2.52
N LEU A 748 -17.45 -43.66 -1.25
CA LEU A 748 -16.72 -44.22 -0.12
C LEU A 748 -17.45 -45.50 0.35
N LEU A 749 -16.71 -46.56 0.63
CA LEU A 749 -17.19 -47.71 1.38
C LEU A 749 -16.52 -47.71 2.75
N LEU A 750 -17.32 -47.74 3.82
CA LEU A 750 -16.82 -48.03 5.17
C LEU A 750 -17.49 -49.34 5.63
N ARG A 751 -16.67 -50.36 5.81
CA ARG A 751 -17.03 -51.71 6.23
C ARG A 751 -16.49 -52.01 7.62
#